data_AF-A0A210PMP8-F1
#
_entry.id   AF-A0A210PMP8-F1
#
_cell.length_a   1.000
_cell.length_b   1.000
_cell.length_c   1.000
_cell.angle_alpha   90.00
_cell.angle_beta   90.00
_cell.angle_gamma   90.00
#
_symmetry.space_group_name_H-M   'P 1'
#
loop_
_entity.id
_entity.type
_entity.pdbx_description
1 polymer ?
#
loop_
_entity_poly.entity_id
_entity_poly.type
_entity_poly.pdbx_seq_one_letter_code
_entity_poly.pdbx_strand_id
1 'polypeptide(L)'
;MSAKKESTEVNAAVERLLELADRMRSEDFGFIEKDVQNIDGTIEAIQALEGERFRVHEKLETETIHASILRHKLQFLPGEIKKEIKAAVESARQSNADVLQKLQEQLDGISHNTVYLEKRQQELDKQNAVLHPQRELVKEQHEQIISQLNQRMAEKASLQITLNETRDKVRQTNQDIVDLEDGILQLKEDLIVERKEARTEKKKLKRAVTDTTEKTKDQRVLNIVKKKELDVVHEQLLESEGKLESIRRDLRKYETSKAKLEGQERALNAQHQKQLKQNGELRNKGNAIIKEDMQSQQDFEDNEKQLRKKVEKMKYESEREEEKSMRLQGLKMELHLDLEQKMKVRQVDAENVSDLNDELQAEKRALAMKAEEMGRMQAENVEMHDQIENLDESHRAVMAQLNKQIEDYREQLGKERKERIQVQDEKNSVSKKVEDFKVDNQKYLSDMNKKIQEGKVRHVDLSNEGANLQRELKLDEQEISNLSSDLSEVQGHYETMYTSMQGRIELMEMQIVQYERAIVEKKKKIEEETPIFHDLEKLFEERTNAYDELKRGIAKMRQKKSALDEQIRKTLDAKDNLVGPKEKLKESLRTKRAESIEQLKKHGEERQKMEREIYQAGCKLKRIIEENKKIEDGCNKYRADMDELQKQMDEDEHVKEMLQNTLAEAKGCLTDSWKSDRNMEERYTERDQIIVDDLGKLMHKTEKRSEKISEISDNLEGELMMLAGFLENLATRRPRDTPVSRTRSARSIHLARQETDLSTQKHTPIPPISSSPRKRDTPSPRKQDTPSPRKQDGRVSRQDAKKGGASRQPSARSVVIMEA
;
A
#
# COMPACT_ATOMS: atom_id res chain seq x y z
N MET A 1 -151.44 67.62 -3.89
CA MET A 1 -152.40 67.52 -5.02
C MET A 1 -153.62 68.39 -4.72
N SER A 2 -153.62 69.69 -5.08
CA SER A 2 -154.79 70.56 -4.84
C SER A 2 -154.97 71.64 -5.93
N ALA A 3 -153.89 72.30 -6.35
CA ALA A 3 -153.91 73.45 -7.28
C ALA A 3 -154.53 73.22 -8.69
N LYS A 4 -154.82 71.98 -9.11
CA LYS A 4 -155.39 71.71 -10.44
C LYS A 4 -156.90 71.98 -10.56
N LYS A 5 -157.58 72.38 -9.48
CA LYS A 5 -159.05 72.61 -9.48
C LYS A 5 -159.46 74.08 -9.53
N GLU A 6 -158.60 74.99 -9.07
CA GLU A 6 -158.89 76.43 -9.00
C GLU A 6 -158.65 77.13 -10.34
N SER A 7 -157.60 76.74 -11.08
CA SER A 7 -157.29 77.28 -12.42
C SER A 7 -158.45 77.11 -13.43
N THR A 8 -159.22 76.03 -13.31
CA THR A 8 -160.44 75.82 -14.12
C THR A 8 -161.59 76.78 -13.77
N GLU A 9 -161.66 77.29 -12.54
CA GLU A 9 -162.70 78.25 -12.13
C GLU A 9 -162.31 79.69 -12.54
N VAL A 10 -161.02 80.04 -12.47
CA VAL A 10 -160.50 81.33 -12.96
C VAL A 10 -160.66 81.47 -14.48
N ASN A 11 -160.30 80.42 -15.25
CA ASN A 11 -160.46 80.45 -16.70
C ASN A 11 -161.94 80.56 -17.12
N ALA A 12 -162.84 79.82 -16.44
CA ALA A 12 -164.28 79.92 -16.69
C ALA A 12 -164.89 81.29 -16.30
N ALA A 13 -164.25 82.04 -15.39
CA ALA A 13 -164.62 83.42 -15.11
C ALA A 13 -164.17 84.37 -16.23
N VAL A 14 -162.97 84.17 -16.79
CA VAL A 14 -162.47 84.94 -17.94
C VAL A 14 -163.32 84.70 -19.19
N GLU A 15 -163.68 83.46 -19.52
CA GLU A 15 -164.56 83.14 -20.66
C GLU A 15 -165.93 83.85 -20.55
N ARG A 16 -166.50 83.91 -19.34
CA ARG A 16 -167.77 84.62 -19.10
C ARG A 16 -167.65 86.14 -19.18
N LEU A 17 -166.50 86.70 -18.85
CA LEU A 17 -166.22 88.13 -19.04
C LEU A 17 -166.01 88.47 -20.52
N LEU A 18 -165.40 87.57 -21.31
CA LEU A 18 -165.31 87.70 -22.76
C LEU A 18 -166.69 87.63 -23.43
N GLU A 19 -167.55 86.65 -23.07
CA GLU A 19 -168.94 86.63 -23.54
C GLU A 19 -169.71 87.91 -23.19
N LEU A 20 -169.43 88.51 -22.02
CA LEU A 20 -170.08 89.74 -21.58
C LEU A 20 -169.57 90.95 -22.38
N ALA A 21 -168.26 91.04 -22.61
CA ALA A 21 -167.67 92.08 -23.46
C ALA A 21 -168.24 92.03 -24.88
N ASP A 22 -168.31 90.84 -25.50
CA ASP A 22 -168.86 90.68 -26.85
C ASP A 22 -170.35 91.02 -26.93
N ARG A 23 -171.16 90.68 -25.92
CA ARG A 23 -172.56 91.13 -25.83
C ARG A 23 -172.69 92.65 -25.64
N MET A 24 -171.74 93.29 -24.95
CA MET A 24 -171.71 94.75 -24.81
C MET A 24 -171.22 95.48 -26.07
N ARG A 25 -170.61 94.76 -27.03
CA ARG A 25 -170.25 95.28 -28.36
C ARG A 25 -171.39 95.17 -29.39
N SER A 26 -172.55 94.57 -29.08
CA SER A 26 -173.67 94.46 -30.03
C SER A 26 -174.64 95.64 -29.97
N GLU A 27 -175.08 96.14 -31.14
CA GLU A 27 -175.79 97.43 -31.28
C GLU A 27 -177.17 97.49 -30.60
N ASP A 28 -177.79 96.35 -30.26
CA ASP A 28 -179.10 96.27 -29.60
C ASP A 28 -179.19 96.98 -28.23
N PHE A 29 -178.04 97.26 -27.57
CA PHE A 29 -178.02 97.70 -26.16
C PHE A 29 -177.38 99.08 -25.89
N GLY A 30 -176.79 99.73 -26.90
CA GLY A 30 -176.36 101.14 -26.79
C GLY A 30 -175.31 101.48 -25.72
N PHE A 31 -174.44 100.53 -25.34
CA PHE A 31 -173.38 100.74 -24.36
C PHE A 31 -172.25 101.67 -24.86
N ILE A 32 -171.51 102.26 -23.93
CA ILE A 32 -170.40 103.17 -24.21
C ILE A 32 -169.09 102.36 -24.19
N GLU A 33 -168.22 102.57 -25.18
CA GLU A 33 -166.98 101.79 -25.36
C GLU A 33 -166.02 101.78 -24.15
N LYS A 34 -166.13 102.79 -23.28
CA LYS A 34 -165.39 102.87 -22.01
C LYS A 34 -165.76 101.75 -21.02
N ASP A 35 -166.99 101.25 -21.06
CA ASP A 35 -167.45 100.16 -20.19
C ASP A 35 -166.92 98.81 -20.67
N VAL A 36 -166.74 98.66 -21.99
CA VAL A 36 -166.10 97.48 -22.59
C VAL A 36 -164.61 97.44 -22.24
N GLN A 37 -163.92 98.58 -22.31
CA GLN A 37 -162.51 98.70 -21.85
C GLN A 37 -162.32 98.34 -20.38
N ASN A 38 -163.30 98.61 -19.51
CA ASN A 38 -163.25 98.19 -18.11
C ASN A 38 -163.29 96.65 -17.94
N ILE A 39 -164.04 95.94 -18.79
CA ILE A 39 -164.06 94.47 -18.78
C ILE A 39 -162.76 93.90 -19.33
N ASP A 40 -162.28 94.41 -20.46
CA ASP A 40 -161.00 93.99 -21.07
C ASP A 40 -159.83 94.17 -20.07
N GLY A 41 -159.76 95.31 -19.38
CA GLY A 41 -158.77 95.55 -18.31
C GLY A 41 -158.97 94.70 -17.04
N THR A 42 -160.19 94.27 -16.75
CA THR A 42 -160.46 93.31 -15.65
C THR A 42 -159.94 91.91 -16.01
N ILE A 43 -160.04 91.52 -17.29
CA ILE A 43 -159.51 90.25 -17.80
C ILE A 43 -157.97 90.23 -17.71
N GLU A 44 -157.29 91.28 -18.16
CA GLU A 44 -155.82 91.38 -18.01
C GLU A 44 -155.37 91.30 -16.54
N ALA A 45 -156.06 91.99 -15.63
CA ALA A 45 -155.74 91.97 -14.21
C ALA A 45 -155.87 90.56 -13.58
N ILE A 46 -156.89 89.79 -13.98
CA ILE A 46 -157.07 88.40 -13.55
C ILE A 46 -155.96 87.49 -14.10
N GLN A 47 -155.60 87.63 -15.37
CA GLN A 47 -154.52 86.85 -15.99
C GLN A 47 -153.14 87.15 -15.36
N ALA A 48 -152.86 88.41 -15.03
CA ALA A 48 -151.63 88.81 -14.34
C ALA A 48 -151.53 88.21 -12.93
N LEU A 49 -152.64 88.17 -12.18
CA LEU A 49 -152.71 87.57 -10.84
C LEU A 49 -152.49 86.05 -10.84
N GLU A 50 -153.08 85.33 -11.81
CA GLU A 50 -152.87 83.88 -11.98
C GLU A 50 -151.39 83.56 -12.30
N GLY A 51 -150.73 84.41 -13.11
CA GLY A 51 -149.31 84.32 -13.44
C GLY A 51 -148.38 84.49 -12.23
N GLU A 52 -148.60 85.51 -11.39
CA GLU A 52 -147.84 85.68 -10.14
C GLU A 52 -148.09 84.52 -9.15
N ARG A 53 -149.34 84.03 -9.02
CA ARG A 53 -149.66 82.89 -8.13
C ARG A 53 -148.86 81.64 -8.51
N PHE A 54 -148.74 81.34 -9.80
CA PHE A 54 -147.92 80.22 -10.29
C PHE A 54 -146.44 80.38 -9.89
N ARG A 55 -145.89 81.57 -10.14
CA ARG A 55 -144.47 81.89 -9.92
C ARG A 55 -144.05 81.85 -8.45
N VAL A 56 -144.94 82.25 -7.54
CA VAL A 56 -144.73 82.13 -6.09
C VAL A 56 -144.74 80.67 -5.65
N HIS A 57 -145.67 79.85 -6.17
CA HIS A 57 -145.76 78.43 -5.81
C HIS A 57 -144.52 77.63 -6.23
N GLU A 58 -144.04 77.82 -7.47
CA GLU A 58 -142.86 77.12 -8.00
C GLU A 58 -141.61 77.38 -7.13
N LYS A 59 -141.37 78.64 -6.74
CA LYS A 59 -140.30 79.00 -5.80
C LYS A 59 -140.48 78.32 -4.44
N LEU A 60 -141.68 78.39 -3.87
CA LEU A 60 -141.97 77.81 -2.54
C LEU A 60 -141.74 76.29 -2.51
N GLU A 61 -142.05 75.59 -3.61
CA GLU A 61 -141.82 74.15 -3.72
C GLU A 61 -140.31 73.82 -3.80
N THR A 62 -139.54 74.56 -4.60
CA THR A 62 -138.08 74.34 -4.70
C THR A 62 -137.34 74.59 -3.38
N GLU A 63 -137.68 75.64 -2.63
CA GLU A 63 -137.11 75.92 -1.31
C GLU A 63 -137.53 74.85 -0.28
N THR A 64 -138.78 74.41 -0.32
CA THR A 64 -139.29 73.34 0.57
C THR A 64 -138.52 72.03 0.37
N ILE A 65 -138.21 71.67 -0.88
CA ILE A 65 -137.41 70.50 -1.21
C ILE A 65 -135.96 70.64 -0.69
N HIS A 66 -135.32 71.79 -0.90
CA HIS A 66 -133.96 72.03 -0.41
C HIS A 66 -133.87 72.02 1.13
N ALA A 67 -134.83 72.66 1.81
CA ALA A 67 -134.94 72.63 3.27
C ALA A 67 -135.15 71.20 3.81
N SER A 68 -135.93 70.37 3.11
CA SER A 68 -136.13 68.96 3.46
C SER A 68 -134.84 68.13 3.33
N ILE A 69 -134.13 68.26 2.20
CA ILE A 69 -132.83 67.59 1.96
C ILE A 69 -131.79 68.02 2.99
N LEU A 70 -131.73 69.32 3.33
CA LEU A 70 -130.80 69.85 4.32
C LEU A 70 -131.11 69.34 5.74
N ARG A 71 -132.40 69.31 6.14
CA ARG A 71 -132.83 68.72 7.42
C ARG A 71 -132.48 67.23 7.50
N HIS A 72 -132.73 66.46 6.44
CA HIS A 72 -132.35 65.05 6.38
C HIS A 72 -130.84 64.87 6.59
N LYS A 73 -129.99 65.60 5.82
CA LYS A 73 -128.53 65.52 5.97
C LYS A 73 -128.09 65.89 7.40
N LEU A 74 -128.59 66.99 7.97
CA LEU A 74 -128.26 67.41 9.34
C LEU A 74 -128.71 66.42 10.41
N GLN A 75 -129.82 65.69 10.19
CA GLN A 75 -130.33 64.70 11.12
C GLN A 75 -129.47 63.41 11.17
N PHE A 76 -128.87 63.01 10.05
CA PHE A 76 -128.11 61.75 9.96
C PHE A 76 -126.58 61.91 10.04
N LEU A 77 -126.01 63.06 9.66
CA LEU A 77 -124.56 63.33 9.74
C LEU A 77 -123.91 62.96 11.10
N PRO A 78 -124.52 63.29 12.27
CA PRO A 78 -123.93 62.96 13.57
C PRO A 78 -123.92 61.45 13.86
N GLY A 79 -124.76 60.67 13.18
CA GLY A 79 -124.78 59.20 13.26
C GLY A 79 -123.73 58.57 12.33
N GLU A 80 -123.52 59.15 11.15
CA GLU A 80 -122.52 58.72 10.17
C GLU A 80 -121.09 58.95 10.70
N ILE A 81 -120.79 60.17 11.15
CA ILE A 81 -119.48 60.52 11.76
C ILE A 81 -119.19 59.63 12.98
N LYS A 82 -120.19 59.30 13.81
CA LYS A 82 -120.02 58.39 14.95
C LYS A 82 -119.79 56.92 14.54
N LYS A 83 -120.27 56.47 13.37
CA LYS A 83 -119.94 55.15 12.82
C LYS A 83 -118.52 55.13 12.26
N GLU A 84 -118.14 56.16 11.50
CA GLU A 84 -116.81 56.30 10.92
C GLU A 84 -115.70 56.36 11.98
N ILE A 85 -115.88 57.20 13.01
CA ILE A 85 -114.93 57.28 14.14
C ILE A 85 -114.83 55.92 14.87
N LYS A 86 -115.94 55.20 15.05
CA LYS A 86 -115.91 53.85 15.64
C LYS A 86 -115.14 52.87 14.77
N ALA A 87 -115.42 52.81 13.47
CA ALA A 87 -114.71 51.93 12.54
C ALA A 87 -113.21 52.24 12.47
N ALA A 88 -112.83 53.52 12.50
CA ALA A 88 -111.43 53.94 12.55
C ALA A 88 -110.75 53.53 13.88
N VAL A 89 -111.42 53.71 15.03
CA VAL A 89 -110.91 53.28 16.34
C VAL A 89 -110.84 51.76 16.47
N GLU A 90 -111.80 51.03 15.93
CA GLU A 90 -111.82 49.56 15.90
C GLU A 90 -110.72 49.02 14.97
N SER A 91 -110.51 49.63 13.79
CA SER A 91 -109.41 49.31 12.88
C SER A 91 -108.03 49.61 13.51
N ALA A 92 -107.87 50.76 14.19
CA ALA A 92 -106.64 51.10 14.90
C ALA A 92 -106.37 50.17 16.10
N ARG A 93 -107.42 49.75 16.81
CA ARG A 93 -107.32 48.74 17.88
C ARG A 93 -106.93 47.38 17.35
N GLN A 94 -107.52 46.93 16.24
CA GLN A 94 -107.17 45.67 15.60
C GLN A 94 -105.73 45.71 15.10
N SER A 95 -105.33 46.76 14.38
CA SER A 95 -103.95 46.93 13.91
C SER A 95 -102.94 46.94 15.06
N ASN A 96 -103.24 47.60 16.18
CA ASN A 96 -102.39 47.55 17.38
C ASN A 96 -102.37 46.14 18.02
N ALA A 97 -103.48 45.40 18.02
CA ALA A 97 -103.53 44.02 18.51
C ALA A 97 -102.71 43.08 17.63
N ASP A 98 -102.82 43.19 16.30
CA ASP A 98 -102.07 42.43 15.32
C ASP A 98 -100.55 42.72 15.44
N VAL A 99 -100.17 43.98 15.66
CA VAL A 99 -98.78 44.39 15.90
C VAL A 99 -98.27 43.87 17.25
N LEU A 100 -99.06 43.92 18.32
CA LEU A 100 -98.69 43.37 19.62
C LEU A 100 -98.52 41.85 19.57
N GLN A 101 -99.44 41.13 18.91
CA GLN A 101 -99.33 39.69 18.67
C GLN A 101 -98.05 39.38 17.89
N LYS A 102 -97.78 40.08 16.80
CA LYS A 102 -96.58 39.88 15.99
C LYS A 102 -95.28 40.15 16.77
N LEU A 103 -95.26 41.17 17.62
CA LEU A 103 -94.13 41.44 18.52
C LEU A 103 -93.97 40.36 19.59
N GLN A 104 -95.07 39.80 20.09
CA GLN A 104 -95.06 38.70 21.05
C GLN A 104 -94.58 37.39 20.41
N GLU A 105 -95.06 37.04 19.22
CA GLU A 105 -94.57 35.91 18.42
C GLU A 105 -93.07 36.05 18.09
N GLN A 106 -92.59 37.27 17.80
CA GLN A 106 -91.17 37.55 17.61
C GLN A 106 -90.37 37.40 18.91
N LEU A 107 -90.91 37.85 20.05
CA LEU A 107 -90.26 37.71 21.36
C LEU A 107 -90.20 36.25 21.80
N ASP A 108 -91.27 35.48 21.61
CA ASP A 108 -91.32 34.05 21.89
C ASP A 108 -90.37 33.27 20.98
N GLY A 109 -90.26 33.66 19.70
CA GLY A 109 -89.28 33.11 18.76
C GLY A 109 -87.82 33.42 19.15
N ILE A 110 -87.54 34.64 19.61
CA ILE A 110 -86.22 35.03 20.14
C ILE A 110 -85.92 34.24 21.43
N SER A 111 -86.89 34.08 22.33
CA SER A 111 -86.76 33.31 23.56
C SER A 111 -86.43 31.83 23.28
N HIS A 112 -87.14 31.19 22.36
CA HIS A 112 -86.84 29.83 21.89
C HIS A 112 -85.44 29.73 21.27
N ASN A 113 -85.04 30.71 20.46
CA ASN A 113 -83.69 30.75 19.88
C ASN A 113 -82.60 30.91 20.95
N THR A 114 -82.80 31.75 21.97
CA THR A 114 -81.87 31.90 23.10
C THR A 114 -81.71 30.57 23.84
N VAL A 115 -82.80 29.92 24.25
CA VAL A 115 -82.75 28.62 24.95
C VAL A 115 -82.12 27.52 24.09
N TYR A 116 -82.38 27.54 22.77
CA TYR A 116 -81.72 26.64 21.83
C TYR A 116 -80.20 26.88 21.74
N LEU A 117 -79.78 28.15 21.65
CA LEU A 117 -78.37 28.53 21.55
C LEU A 117 -77.61 28.26 22.85
N GLU A 118 -78.19 28.55 24.02
CA GLU A 118 -77.62 28.19 25.32
C GLU A 118 -77.42 26.67 25.43
N LYS A 119 -78.45 25.88 25.08
CA LYS A 119 -78.36 24.41 25.08
C LYS A 119 -77.34 23.90 24.07
N ARG A 120 -77.18 24.56 22.92
CA ARG A 120 -76.16 24.24 21.91
C ARG A 120 -74.75 24.59 22.39
N GLN A 121 -74.58 25.70 23.09
CA GLN A 121 -73.29 26.10 23.67
C GLN A 121 -72.88 25.15 24.80
N GLN A 122 -73.78 24.82 25.74
CA GLN A 122 -73.51 23.81 26.77
C GLN A 122 -73.11 22.44 26.20
N GLU A 123 -73.64 22.08 25.03
CA GLU A 123 -73.25 20.84 24.33
C GLU A 123 -71.86 20.95 23.71
N LEU A 124 -71.51 22.08 23.09
CA LEU A 124 -70.17 22.35 22.56
C LEU A 124 -69.12 22.44 23.69
N ASP A 125 -69.46 23.01 24.84
CA ASP A 125 -68.57 23.10 26.00
C ASP A 125 -68.28 21.72 26.59
N LYS A 126 -69.29 20.84 26.69
CA LYS A 126 -69.09 19.42 27.06
C LYS A 126 -68.18 18.70 26.06
N GLN A 127 -68.39 18.91 24.77
CA GLN A 127 -67.57 18.30 23.73
C GLN A 127 -66.12 18.79 23.80
N ASN A 128 -65.89 20.10 23.97
CA ASN A 128 -64.56 20.67 24.18
C ASN A 128 -63.88 20.14 25.46
N ALA A 129 -64.63 20.00 26.57
CA ALA A 129 -64.11 19.44 27.82
C ALA A 129 -63.65 17.97 27.70
N VAL A 130 -64.22 17.21 26.76
CA VAL A 130 -63.79 15.83 26.44
C VAL A 130 -62.67 15.80 25.39
N LEU A 131 -62.72 16.68 24.39
CA LEU A 131 -61.74 16.72 23.30
C LEU A 131 -60.39 17.31 23.72
N HIS A 132 -60.35 18.29 24.62
CA HIS A 132 -59.10 18.95 25.00
C HIS A 132 -58.14 18.01 25.78
N PRO A 133 -58.58 17.18 26.74
CA PRO A 133 -57.73 16.14 27.34
C PRO A 133 -57.28 15.08 26.33
N GLN A 134 -58.15 14.70 25.38
CA GLN A 134 -57.77 13.77 24.30
C GLN A 134 -56.68 14.34 23.39
N ARG A 135 -56.75 15.65 23.06
CA ARG A 135 -55.73 16.34 22.28
C ARG A 135 -54.38 16.36 22.98
N GLU A 136 -54.34 16.72 24.27
CA GLU A 136 -53.07 16.75 25.01
C GLU A 136 -52.50 15.34 25.23
N LEU A 137 -53.34 14.32 25.47
CA LEU A 137 -52.88 12.92 25.55
C LEU A 137 -52.26 12.45 24.22
N VAL A 138 -52.88 12.77 23.08
CA VAL A 138 -52.33 12.44 21.75
C VAL A 138 -51.05 13.23 21.47
N LYS A 139 -50.96 14.49 21.92
CA LYS A 139 -49.74 15.31 21.82
C LYS A 139 -48.59 14.72 22.66
N GLU A 140 -48.85 14.35 23.91
CA GLU A 140 -47.88 13.74 24.82
C GLU A 140 -47.38 12.38 24.26
N GLN A 141 -48.29 11.55 23.76
CA GLN A 141 -47.94 10.32 23.04
C GLN A 141 -47.07 10.61 21.79
N HIS A 142 -47.38 11.66 21.03
CA HIS A 142 -46.61 12.03 19.85
C HIS A 142 -45.21 12.56 20.20
N GLU A 143 -45.07 13.41 21.22
CA GLU A 143 -43.78 13.86 21.76
C GLU A 143 -42.96 12.70 22.32
N GLN A 144 -43.60 11.73 22.98
CA GLN A 144 -42.95 10.50 23.46
C GLN A 144 -42.46 9.62 22.30
N ILE A 145 -43.26 9.45 21.23
CA ILE A 145 -42.86 8.72 20.01
C ILE A 145 -41.71 9.42 19.29
N ILE A 146 -41.73 10.75 19.17
CA ILE A 146 -40.62 11.54 18.61
C ILE A 146 -39.35 11.38 19.44
N SER A 147 -39.46 11.41 20.78
CA SER A 147 -38.33 11.20 21.68
C SER A 147 -37.71 9.80 21.52
N GLN A 148 -38.55 8.75 21.47
CA GLN A 148 -38.10 7.38 21.20
C GLN A 148 -37.47 7.23 19.80
N LEU A 149 -38.01 7.89 18.78
CA LEU A 149 -37.44 7.88 17.43
C LEU A 149 -36.09 8.58 17.38
N ASN A 150 -35.96 9.74 18.02
CA ASN A 150 -34.70 10.48 18.11
C ASN A 150 -33.63 9.69 18.88
N GLN A 151 -34.02 9.02 19.99
CA GLN A 151 -33.14 8.10 20.71
C GLN A 151 -32.69 6.94 19.79
N ARG A 152 -33.62 6.26 19.10
CA ARG A 152 -33.31 5.18 18.15
C ARG A 152 -32.40 5.65 17.00
N MET A 153 -32.54 6.88 16.54
CA MET A 153 -31.65 7.46 15.52
C MET A 153 -30.25 7.77 16.08
N ALA A 154 -30.15 8.29 17.30
CA ALA A 154 -28.87 8.53 17.97
C ALA A 154 -28.13 7.21 18.30
N GLU A 155 -28.85 6.20 18.79
CA GLU A 155 -28.35 4.84 19.00
C GLU A 155 -27.85 4.24 17.67
N LYS A 156 -28.63 4.35 16.59
CA LYS A 156 -28.23 3.88 15.26
C LYS A 156 -26.98 4.62 14.73
N ALA A 157 -26.88 5.93 14.96
CA ALA A 157 -25.70 6.71 14.55
C ALA A 157 -24.45 6.29 15.35
N SER A 158 -24.57 6.11 16.67
CA SER A 158 -23.49 5.62 17.55
C SER A 158 -23.04 4.20 17.18
N LEU A 159 -23.98 3.31 16.89
CA LEU A 159 -23.70 1.96 16.38
C LEU A 159 -23.03 2.01 15.00
N GLN A 160 -23.43 2.92 14.11
CA GLN A 160 -22.77 3.07 12.81
C GLN A 160 -21.34 3.63 12.92
N ILE A 161 -21.09 4.56 13.87
CA ILE A 161 -19.74 5.08 14.15
C ILE A 161 -18.86 3.95 14.70
N THR A 162 -19.31 3.24 15.74
CA THR A 162 -18.54 2.12 16.33
C THR A 162 -18.34 0.95 15.36
N LEU A 163 -19.29 0.69 14.45
CA LEU A 163 -19.13 -0.28 13.36
C LEU A 163 -18.08 0.17 12.33
N ASN A 164 -18.05 1.45 11.96
CA ASN A 164 -17.04 1.99 11.06
C ASN A 164 -15.65 1.95 11.72
N GLU A 165 -15.54 2.38 12.98
CA GLU A 165 -14.29 2.30 13.75
C GLU A 165 -13.77 0.87 13.88
N THR A 166 -14.63 -0.10 14.18
CA THR A 166 -14.22 -1.50 14.32
C THR A 166 -13.83 -2.11 12.97
N ARG A 167 -14.54 -1.78 11.89
CA ARG A 167 -14.13 -2.17 10.53
C ARG A 167 -12.77 -1.60 10.15
N ASP A 168 -12.51 -0.34 10.46
CA ASP A 168 -11.26 0.32 10.08
C ASP A 168 -10.10 -0.07 11.02
N LYS A 169 -10.37 -0.41 12.30
CA LYS A 169 -9.43 -1.13 13.20
C LYS A 169 -9.08 -2.52 12.64
N VAL A 170 -10.06 -3.30 12.17
CA VAL A 170 -9.82 -4.62 11.54
C VAL A 170 -8.99 -4.49 10.25
N ARG A 171 -9.21 -3.43 9.46
CA ARG A 171 -8.36 -3.13 8.30
C ARG A 171 -6.92 -2.82 8.69
N GLN A 172 -6.71 -2.00 9.74
CA GLN A 172 -5.37 -1.74 10.25
C GLN A 172 -4.69 -3.03 10.72
N THR A 173 -5.34 -3.85 11.56
CA THR A 173 -4.75 -5.11 12.02
C THR A 173 -4.47 -6.09 10.89
N ASN A 174 -5.27 -6.08 9.81
CA ASN A 174 -4.99 -6.91 8.64
C ASN A 174 -3.78 -6.39 7.84
N GLN A 175 -3.55 -5.07 7.76
CA GLN A 175 -2.33 -4.51 7.19
C GLN A 175 -1.12 -4.83 8.08
N ASP A 176 -1.25 -4.65 9.40
CA ASP A 176 -0.19 -4.97 10.38
C ASP A 176 0.21 -6.46 10.28
N ILE A 177 -0.75 -7.36 10.03
CA ILE A 177 -0.50 -8.80 9.78
C ILE A 177 0.29 -9.00 8.49
N VAL A 178 -0.10 -8.37 7.37
CA VAL A 178 0.61 -8.49 6.09
C VAL A 178 2.04 -7.94 6.20
N ASP A 179 2.22 -6.79 6.83
CA ASP A 179 3.54 -6.17 7.04
C ASP A 179 4.44 -7.07 7.93
N LEU A 180 3.86 -7.76 8.92
CA LEU A 180 4.55 -8.75 9.74
C LEU A 180 4.84 -10.06 8.98
N GLU A 181 3.96 -10.52 8.09
CA GLU A 181 4.18 -11.70 7.25
C GLU A 181 5.33 -11.46 6.25
N ASP A 182 5.34 -10.30 5.59
CA ASP A 182 6.45 -9.87 4.72
C ASP A 182 7.76 -9.71 5.51
N GLY A 183 7.73 -9.11 6.70
CA GLY A 183 8.90 -9.04 7.59
C GLY A 183 9.42 -10.43 8.01
N ILE A 184 8.52 -11.38 8.27
CA ILE A 184 8.85 -12.78 8.57
C ILE A 184 9.43 -13.49 7.33
N LEU A 185 8.99 -13.15 6.11
CA LEU A 185 9.56 -13.67 4.86
C LEU A 185 10.97 -13.12 4.62
N GLN A 186 11.19 -11.80 4.78
CA GLN A 186 12.51 -11.17 4.68
C GLN A 186 13.50 -11.78 5.68
N LEU A 187 13.12 -11.91 6.96
CA LEU A 187 13.98 -12.54 7.97
C LEU A 187 14.28 -14.03 7.69
N LYS A 188 13.41 -14.75 6.98
CA LYS A 188 13.70 -16.12 6.51
C LYS A 188 14.70 -16.13 5.36
N GLU A 189 14.57 -15.21 4.41
CA GLU A 189 15.49 -15.05 3.27
C GLU A 189 16.89 -14.67 3.77
N ASP A 190 17.00 -13.65 4.63
CA ASP A 190 18.25 -13.22 5.27
C ASP A 190 18.93 -14.36 6.03
N LEU A 191 18.17 -15.11 6.84
CA LEU A 191 18.68 -16.25 7.59
C LEU A 191 19.05 -17.46 6.69
N ILE A 192 18.54 -17.53 5.46
CA ILE A 192 19.02 -18.48 4.43
C ILE A 192 20.32 -17.97 3.80
N VAL A 193 20.44 -16.66 3.54
CA VAL A 193 21.66 -16.01 3.02
C VAL A 193 22.80 -16.12 4.03
N GLU A 194 22.61 -15.71 5.28
CA GLU A 194 23.61 -15.81 6.35
C GLU A 194 24.09 -17.27 6.53
N ARG A 195 23.16 -18.24 6.56
CA ARG A 195 23.50 -19.68 6.61
C ARG A 195 24.29 -20.14 5.37
N LYS A 196 24.03 -19.58 4.19
CA LYS A 196 24.76 -19.88 2.94
C LYS A 196 26.17 -19.27 3.00
N GLU A 197 26.31 -18.04 3.48
CA GLU A 197 27.58 -17.35 3.65
C GLU A 197 28.45 -18.04 4.70
N ALA A 198 27.93 -18.31 5.90
CA ALA A 198 28.61 -19.07 6.95
C ALA A 198 29.05 -20.47 6.47
N ARG A 199 28.28 -21.12 5.58
CA ARG A 199 28.68 -22.37 4.91
C ARG A 199 29.81 -22.17 3.89
N THR A 200 29.84 -21.07 3.14
CA THR A 200 30.97 -20.77 2.24
C THR A 200 32.22 -20.37 2.99
N GLU A 201 32.12 -19.58 4.06
CA GLU A 201 33.26 -19.17 4.88
C GLU A 201 33.85 -20.36 5.64
N LYS A 202 33.00 -21.23 6.19
CA LYS A 202 33.44 -22.53 6.75
C LYS A 202 34.14 -23.43 5.71
N LYS A 203 33.83 -23.30 4.41
CA LYS A 203 34.57 -23.99 3.33
C LYS A 203 35.90 -23.28 3.03
N LYS A 204 35.97 -21.94 2.99
CA LYS A 204 37.22 -21.18 2.83
C LYS A 204 38.19 -21.47 3.97
N LEU A 205 37.74 -21.33 5.22
CA LEU A 205 38.52 -21.59 6.42
C LEU A 205 39.01 -23.05 6.48
N LYS A 206 38.18 -24.03 6.10
CA LYS A 206 38.64 -25.43 5.98
C LYS A 206 39.77 -25.59 4.96
N ARG A 207 39.73 -24.90 3.82
CA ARG A 207 40.84 -24.90 2.84
C ARG A 207 42.07 -24.22 3.41
N ALA A 208 41.94 -23.02 3.98
CA ALA A 208 43.06 -22.34 4.63
C ALA A 208 43.74 -23.18 5.73
N VAL A 209 42.98 -24.03 6.45
CA VAL A 209 43.51 -25.01 7.42
C VAL A 209 44.18 -26.20 6.72
N THR A 210 43.64 -26.77 5.63
CA THR A 210 44.35 -27.83 4.88
C THR A 210 45.65 -27.29 4.31
N ASP A 211 45.61 -26.16 3.63
CA ASP A 211 46.75 -25.56 2.93
C ASP A 211 47.87 -25.16 3.91
N THR A 212 47.54 -24.68 5.12
CA THR A 212 48.54 -24.39 6.16
C THR A 212 49.07 -25.66 6.82
N THR A 213 48.26 -26.70 7.01
CA THR A 213 48.76 -27.98 7.54
C THR A 213 49.64 -28.74 6.54
N GLU A 214 49.40 -28.63 5.24
CA GLU A 214 50.29 -29.16 4.20
C GLU A 214 51.61 -28.40 4.14
N LYS A 215 51.58 -27.07 4.02
CA LYS A 215 52.80 -26.23 4.10
C LYS A 215 53.60 -26.49 5.38
N THR A 216 52.94 -26.78 6.51
CA THR A 216 53.59 -27.15 7.77
C THR A 216 54.22 -28.55 7.73
N LYS A 217 53.64 -29.53 7.02
CA LYS A 217 54.27 -30.84 6.78
C LYS A 217 55.48 -30.69 5.86
N ASP A 218 55.32 -29.95 4.75
CA ASP A 218 56.38 -29.75 3.76
C ASP A 218 57.58 -29.03 4.37
N GLN A 219 57.34 -27.97 5.16
CA GLN A 219 58.39 -27.28 5.90
C GLN A 219 59.06 -28.19 6.95
N ARG A 220 58.34 -29.12 7.60
CA ARG A 220 58.95 -30.12 8.49
C ARG A 220 59.84 -31.09 7.72
N VAL A 221 59.42 -31.57 6.55
CA VAL A 221 60.24 -32.44 5.68
C VAL A 221 61.48 -31.68 5.21
N LEU A 222 61.33 -30.44 4.74
CA LEU A 222 62.44 -29.58 4.34
C LEU A 222 63.42 -29.35 5.50
N ASN A 223 62.92 -29.07 6.71
CA ASN A 223 63.75 -28.89 7.90
C ASN A 223 64.48 -30.18 8.31
N ILE A 224 63.88 -31.36 8.11
CA ILE A 224 64.55 -32.66 8.33
C ILE A 224 65.67 -32.88 7.30
N VAL A 225 65.45 -32.54 6.03
CA VAL A 225 66.49 -32.60 4.99
C VAL A 225 67.62 -31.62 5.30
N LYS A 226 67.30 -30.35 5.60
CA LYS A 226 68.28 -29.32 5.96
C LYS A 226 69.04 -29.66 7.25
N LYS A 227 68.41 -30.34 8.22
CA LYS A 227 69.14 -30.86 9.38
C LYS A 227 70.15 -31.92 8.95
N LYS A 228 69.79 -32.90 8.12
CA LYS A 228 70.74 -33.92 7.62
C LYS A 228 71.91 -33.30 6.85
N GLU A 229 71.65 -32.26 6.04
CA GLU A 229 72.71 -31.50 5.39
C GLU A 229 73.67 -30.84 6.41
N LEU A 230 73.13 -30.20 7.45
CA LEU A 230 73.93 -29.60 8.53
C LEU A 230 74.70 -30.65 9.34
N ASP A 231 74.09 -31.79 9.65
CA ASP A 231 74.72 -32.90 10.37
C ASP A 231 75.95 -33.41 9.56
N VAL A 232 75.82 -33.57 8.22
CA VAL A 232 76.93 -33.95 7.32
C VAL A 232 78.01 -32.86 7.20
N VAL A 233 77.62 -31.59 7.09
CA VAL A 233 78.59 -30.47 7.08
C VAL A 233 79.35 -30.37 8.40
N HIS A 234 78.71 -30.67 9.52
CA HIS A 234 79.34 -30.71 10.84
C HIS A 234 80.32 -31.88 10.97
N GLU A 235 79.98 -33.07 10.46
CA GLU A 235 80.90 -34.22 10.39
C GLU A 235 82.13 -33.91 9.52
N GLN A 236 81.94 -33.28 8.36
CA GLN A 236 83.04 -32.81 7.50
C GLN A 236 83.91 -31.74 8.17
N LEU A 237 83.30 -30.82 8.94
CA LEU A 237 84.04 -29.83 9.73
C LEU A 237 84.93 -30.52 10.77
N LEU A 238 84.38 -31.42 11.58
CA LEU A 238 85.12 -32.18 12.59
C LEU A 238 86.26 -33.01 11.97
N GLU A 239 86.04 -33.62 10.81
CA GLU A 239 87.09 -34.34 10.09
C GLU A 239 88.21 -33.38 9.60
N SER A 240 87.84 -32.18 9.14
CA SER A 240 88.79 -31.14 8.72
C SER A 240 89.59 -30.55 9.90
N GLU A 241 88.96 -30.40 11.06
CA GLU A 241 89.61 -29.97 12.30
C GLU A 241 90.58 -31.04 12.80
N GLY A 242 90.20 -32.32 12.77
CA GLY A 242 91.10 -33.45 13.07
C GLY A 242 92.31 -33.53 12.13
N LYS A 243 92.12 -33.26 10.84
CA LYS A 243 93.20 -33.13 9.85
C LYS A 243 94.12 -31.95 10.18
N LEU A 244 93.57 -30.77 10.48
CA LEU A 244 94.34 -29.60 10.94
C LEU A 244 95.11 -29.87 12.23
N GLU A 245 94.53 -30.60 13.19
CA GLU A 245 95.18 -31.00 14.44
C GLU A 245 96.33 -32.00 14.21
N SER A 246 96.26 -32.85 13.17
CA SER A 246 97.42 -33.63 12.73
C SER A 246 98.50 -32.73 12.14
N ILE A 247 98.14 -31.87 11.18
CA ILE A 247 99.09 -30.94 10.53
C ILE A 247 99.78 -30.03 11.57
N ARG A 248 99.06 -29.54 12.58
CA ARG A 248 99.62 -28.77 13.71
C ARG A 248 100.58 -29.59 14.57
N ARG A 249 100.30 -30.88 14.83
CA ARG A 249 101.22 -31.78 15.54
C ARG A 249 102.48 -32.05 14.72
N ASP A 250 102.35 -32.22 13.41
CA ASP A 250 103.48 -32.48 12.52
C ASP A 250 104.34 -31.23 12.30
N LEU A 251 103.72 -30.04 12.15
CA LEU A 251 104.43 -28.75 12.17
C LEU A 251 105.29 -28.59 13.43
N ARG A 252 104.75 -28.87 14.62
CA ARG A 252 105.53 -28.82 15.88
C ARG A 252 106.72 -29.79 15.89
N LYS A 253 106.61 -30.97 15.26
CA LYS A 253 107.75 -31.89 15.08
C LYS A 253 108.79 -31.28 14.13
N TYR A 254 108.37 -30.71 13.00
CA TYR A 254 109.27 -30.07 12.03
C TYR A 254 109.94 -28.81 12.59
N GLU A 255 109.24 -27.98 13.37
CA GLU A 255 109.80 -26.84 14.10
C GLU A 255 110.88 -27.29 15.10
N THR A 256 110.58 -28.35 15.88
CA THR A 256 111.54 -28.95 16.82
C THR A 256 112.76 -29.53 16.10
N SER A 257 112.57 -30.09 14.90
CA SER A 257 113.66 -30.60 14.05
C SER A 257 114.51 -29.45 13.47
N LYS A 258 113.86 -28.41 12.93
CA LYS A 258 114.48 -27.20 12.41
C LYS A 258 115.33 -26.51 13.47
N ALA A 259 114.82 -26.34 14.69
CA ALA A 259 115.56 -25.73 15.79
C ALA A 259 116.83 -26.53 16.17
N LYS A 260 116.81 -27.86 16.05
CA LYS A 260 118.02 -28.71 16.22
C LYS A 260 119.01 -28.52 15.08
N LEU A 261 118.53 -28.49 13.83
CA LEU A 261 119.37 -28.29 12.64
C LEU A 261 120.04 -26.91 12.64
N GLU A 262 119.31 -25.83 12.94
CA GLU A 262 119.89 -24.49 13.10
C GLU A 262 120.92 -24.42 14.25
N GLY A 263 120.71 -25.21 15.31
CA GLY A 263 121.68 -25.35 16.40
C GLY A 263 122.99 -26.02 15.95
N GLN A 264 122.88 -27.07 15.13
CA GLN A 264 124.03 -27.74 14.50
C GLN A 264 124.74 -26.84 13.49
N GLU A 265 123.98 -26.11 12.66
CA GLU A 265 124.50 -25.13 11.70
C GLU A 265 125.28 -24.02 12.42
N ARG A 266 124.73 -23.44 13.49
CA ARG A 266 125.42 -22.43 14.32
C ARG A 266 126.71 -22.97 14.95
N ALA A 267 126.73 -24.24 15.39
CA ALA A 267 127.93 -24.88 15.92
C ALA A 267 129.01 -25.08 14.83
N LEU A 268 128.62 -25.56 13.64
CA LEU A 268 129.51 -25.74 12.50
C LEU A 268 130.06 -24.40 11.96
N ASN A 269 129.22 -23.36 11.87
CA ASN A 269 129.66 -22.02 11.50
C ASN A 269 130.64 -21.42 12.53
N ALA A 270 130.44 -21.65 13.82
CA ALA A 270 131.40 -21.25 14.85
C ALA A 270 132.74 -22.00 14.73
N GLN A 271 132.71 -23.31 14.41
CA GLN A 271 133.91 -24.10 14.13
C GLN A 271 134.65 -23.60 12.88
N HIS A 272 133.92 -23.28 11.81
CA HIS A 272 134.49 -22.75 10.57
C HIS A 272 135.10 -21.35 10.77
N GLN A 273 134.44 -20.45 11.54
CA GLN A 273 135.04 -19.16 11.92
C GLN A 273 136.32 -19.33 12.76
N LYS A 274 136.39 -20.34 13.63
CA LYS A 274 137.61 -20.65 14.39
C LYS A 274 138.76 -21.11 13.47
N GLN A 275 138.46 -21.94 12.47
CA GLN A 275 139.43 -22.33 11.44
C GLN A 275 139.88 -21.14 10.59
N LEU A 276 138.98 -20.24 10.20
CA LEU A 276 139.32 -19.01 9.46
C LEU A 276 140.25 -18.10 10.26
N LYS A 277 140.06 -17.95 11.58
CA LYS A 277 140.98 -17.20 12.44
C LYS A 277 142.39 -17.82 12.47
N GLN A 278 142.48 -19.15 12.67
CA GLN A 278 143.77 -19.87 12.62
C GLN A 278 144.45 -19.76 11.25
N ASN A 279 143.69 -19.77 10.15
CA ASN A 279 144.23 -19.58 8.80
C ASN A 279 144.72 -18.14 8.56
N GLY A 280 144.03 -17.14 9.16
CA GLY A 280 144.50 -15.75 9.22
C GLY A 280 145.80 -15.59 10.02
N GLU A 281 145.93 -16.24 11.18
CA GLU A 281 147.16 -16.28 11.98
C GLU A 281 148.33 -16.93 11.20
N LEU A 282 148.06 -18.00 10.44
CA LEU A 282 149.05 -18.62 9.56
C LEU A 282 149.46 -17.72 8.39
N ARG A 283 148.51 -17.02 7.75
CA ARG A 283 148.82 -16.00 6.72
C ARG A 283 149.67 -14.86 7.27
N ASN A 284 149.40 -14.40 8.48
CA ASN A 284 150.21 -13.35 9.13
C ASN A 284 151.64 -13.82 9.42
N LYS A 285 151.84 -15.09 9.78
CA LYS A 285 153.18 -15.69 9.91
C LYS A 285 153.88 -15.82 8.55
N GLY A 286 153.17 -16.24 7.50
CA GLY A 286 153.72 -16.26 6.12
C GLY A 286 154.15 -14.87 5.65
N ASN A 287 153.34 -13.83 5.90
CA ASN A 287 153.66 -12.44 5.56
C ASN A 287 154.84 -11.87 6.35
N ALA A 288 155.18 -12.41 7.53
CA ALA A 288 156.39 -12.06 8.26
C ALA A 288 157.64 -12.66 7.59
N ILE A 289 157.59 -13.95 7.24
CA ILE A 289 158.68 -14.64 6.54
C ILE A 289 158.98 -13.98 5.18
N ILE A 290 157.94 -13.59 4.43
CA ILE A 290 158.09 -12.87 3.16
C ILE A 290 158.80 -11.51 3.33
N LYS A 291 158.70 -10.87 4.50
CA LYS A 291 159.45 -9.63 4.79
C LYS A 291 160.93 -9.91 5.10
N GLU A 292 161.25 -10.97 5.83
CA GLU A 292 162.65 -11.38 6.05
C GLU A 292 163.32 -11.82 4.74
N ASP A 293 162.59 -12.52 3.87
CA ASP A 293 163.07 -12.90 2.53
C ASP A 293 163.29 -11.67 1.63
N MET A 294 162.38 -10.68 1.63
CA MET A 294 162.58 -9.42 0.92
C MET A 294 163.82 -8.64 1.39
N GLN A 295 164.09 -8.59 2.70
CA GLN A 295 165.30 -7.95 3.21
C GLN A 295 166.56 -8.73 2.80
N SER A 296 166.51 -10.07 2.85
CA SER A 296 167.61 -10.95 2.42
C SER A 296 167.91 -10.84 0.92
N GLN A 297 166.88 -10.64 0.09
CA GLN A 297 167.04 -10.38 -1.35
C GLN A 297 167.65 -9.00 -1.63
N GLN A 298 167.31 -7.98 -0.84
CA GLN A 298 167.85 -6.63 -1.01
C GLN A 298 169.36 -6.57 -0.69
N ASP A 299 169.82 -7.27 0.34
CA ASP A 299 171.25 -7.46 0.63
C ASP A 299 171.97 -8.28 -0.45
N PHE A 300 171.26 -9.17 -1.17
CA PHE A 300 171.81 -9.95 -2.27
C PHE A 300 172.00 -9.12 -3.56
N GLU A 301 171.01 -8.29 -3.92
CA GLU A 301 171.11 -7.41 -5.11
C GLU A 301 172.29 -6.43 -5.02
N ASP A 302 172.56 -5.86 -3.86
CA ASP A 302 173.67 -4.91 -3.68
C ASP A 302 175.05 -5.59 -3.71
N ASN A 303 175.13 -6.88 -3.38
CA ASN A 303 176.30 -7.71 -3.70
C ASN A 303 176.40 -8.02 -5.20
N GLU A 304 175.29 -8.30 -5.88
CA GLU A 304 175.28 -8.57 -7.31
C GLU A 304 175.75 -7.37 -8.14
N LYS A 305 175.35 -6.15 -7.74
CA LYS A 305 175.81 -4.88 -8.34
C LYS A 305 177.33 -4.68 -8.25
N GLN A 306 177.99 -5.24 -7.23
CA GLN A 306 179.46 -5.24 -7.12
C GLN A 306 180.13 -6.29 -8.01
N LEU A 307 179.48 -7.42 -8.26
CA LEU A 307 179.99 -8.50 -9.12
C LEU A 307 179.80 -8.20 -10.61
N ARG A 308 178.70 -7.59 -11.03
CA ARG A 308 178.45 -7.23 -12.45
C ARG A 308 179.55 -6.32 -13.02
N LYS A 309 180.09 -5.39 -12.21
CA LYS A 309 181.25 -4.55 -12.57
C LYS A 309 182.56 -5.30 -12.84
N LYS A 310 182.65 -6.60 -12.50
CA LYS A 310 183.80 -7.47 -12.89
C LYS A 310 183.55 -8.22 -14.19
N VAL A 311 182.30 -8.58 -14.50
CA VAL A 311 181.92 -9.34 -15.72
C VAL A 311 182.03 -8.47 -16.97
N GLU A 312 181.73 -7.18 -16.85
CA GLU A 312 181.74 -6.21 -17.96
C GLU A 312 183.13 -6.06 -18.61
N LYS A 313 184.21 -6.36 -17.87
CA LYS A 313 185.59 -6.38 -18.39
C LYS A 313 185.93 -7.57 -19.29
N MET A 314 185.13 -8.64 -19.31
CA MET A 314 185.45 -9.86 -20.09
C MET A 314 184.55 -10.08 -21.32
N LYS A 315 183.61 -9.17 -21.62
CA LYS A 315 182.79 -9.25 -22.83
C LYS A 315 183.51 -8.82 -24.11
N TYR A 316 184.55 -7.99 -23.98
CA TYR A 316 185.29 -7.37 -25.09
C TYR A 316 186.17 -8.35 -25.89
N GLU A 317 186.28 -9.61 -25.48
CA GLU A 317 187.18 -10.60 -26.12
C GLU A 317 186.45 -11.72 -26.87
N SER A 318 185.11 -11.79 -26.82
CA SER A 318 184.33 -12.86 -27.47
C SER A 318 183.62 -12.45 -28.76
N GLU A 319 183.65 -11.18 -29.16
CA GLU A 319 183.09 -10.65 -30.42
C GLU A 319 183.95 -11.02 -31.66
N ARG A 320 184.70 -12.14 -31.60
CA ARG A 320 185.75 -12.50 -32.56
C ARG A 320 185.50 -13.76 -33.37
N GLU A 321 184.54 -14.61 -32.97
CA GLU A 321 184.32 -15.94 -33.57
C GLU A 321 182.97 -16.06 -34.31
N GLU A 322 182.43 -14.95 -34.82
CA GLU A 322 181.19 -14.93 -35.64
C GLU A 322 181.44 -15.28 -37.13
N GLU A 323 182.67 -15.64 -37.50
CA GLU A 323 183.11 -15.78 -38.90
C GLU A 323 183.64 -17.19 -39.23
N LYS A 324 182.80 -18.24 -39.19
CA LYS A 324 183.27 -19.61 -39.54
C LYS A 324 182.35 -20.61 -40.22
N SER A 325 181.02 -20.42 -40.28
CA SER A 325 180.16 -21.42 -40.95
C SER A 325 178.96 -20.88 -41.73
N MET A 326 179.12 -19.73 -42.39
CA MET A 326 178.28 -19.43 -43.56
C MET A 326 178.89 -20.09 -44.81
N ARG A 327 178.50 -21.34 -45.10
CA ARG A 327 178.65 -22.04 -46.39
C ARG A 327 177.47 -23.01 -46.51
N LEU A 328 176.49 -22.73 -47.37
CA LEU A 328 176.48 -23.06 -48.82
C LEU A 328 176.45 -24.58 -49.07
N GLN A 329 175.63 -25.15 -49.96
CA GLN A 329 174.57 -24.62 -50.83
C GLN A 329 173.83 -25.80 -51.50
N GLY A 330 172.50 -25.73 -51.68
CA GLY A 330 171.72 -26.81 -52.29
C GLY A 330 170.21 -26.63 -52.09
N LEU A 331 169.39 -26.12 -53.02
CA LEU A 331 169.53 -25.98 -54.49
C LEU A 331 169.64 -27.39 -55.12
N LYS A 332 168.63 -27.98 -55.76
CA LYS A 332 167.48 -27.46 -56.55
C LYS A 332 166.25 -28.41 -56.32
N MET A 333 165.01 -28.23 -56.83
CA MET A 333 164.56 -28.20 -58.24
C MET A 333 165.03 -29.49 -59.00
N GLU A 334 164.27 -30.16 -59.87
CA GLU A 334 162.97 -29.93 -60.51
C GLU A 334 161.98 -31.05 -60.06
N LEU A 335 160.66 -30.84 -59.94
CA LEU A 335 159.67 -30.62 -61.03
C LEU A 335 159.60 -31.78 -62.06
N HIS A 336 159.16 -32.97 -61.62
CA HIS A 336 158.63 -34.08 -62.44
C HIS A 336 157.79 -34.97 -61.49
N LEU A 337 156.54 -35.38 -61.77
CA LEU A 337 155.54 -35.08 -62.82
C LEU A 337 154.20 -35.04 -62.03
N ASP A 338 153.21 -34.17 -62.22
CA ASP A 338 152.52 -33.72 -63.43
C ASP A 338 151.79 -34.83 -64.24
N LEU A 339 150.50 -34.60 -64.45
CA LEU A 339 149.69 -34.97 -65.63
C LEU A 339 149.36 -36.43 -66.03
N GLU A 340 149.56 -37.48 -65.23
CA GLU A 340 148.98 -38.81 -65.54
C GLU A 340 148.34 -39.48 -64.30
N GLN A 341 147.07 -39.89 -64.27
CA GLN A 341 145.96 -39.93 -65.25
C GLN A 341 144.65 -39.48 -64.53
N LYS A 342 143.73 -38.69 -65.12
CA LYS A 342 142.69 -39.07 -66.12
C LYS A 342 141.88 -40.30 -65.63
N MET A 343 140.55 -40.30 -65.43
CA MET A 343 139.42 -39.56 -66.04
C MET A 343 138.27 -39.34 -65.01
N LYS A 344 137.27 -38.42 -65.13
CA LYS A 344 136.21 -38.25 -66.18
C LYS A 344 135.36 -39.53 -66.36
N VAL A 345 134.02 -39.56 -66.50
CA VAL A 345 132.92 -38.55 -66.53
C VAL A 345 131.57 -39.32 -66.29
N ARG A 346 130.35 -38.78 -66.04
CA ARG A 346 129.36 -38.32 -67.06
C ARG A 346 127.92 -38.07 -66.48
N GLN A 347 127.26 -36.95 -66.89
CA GLN A 347 125.81 -36.61 -67.14
C GLN A 347 124.69 -37.00 -66.12
N VAL A 348 123.62 -36.21 -65.79
CA VAL A 348 122.68 -35.29 -66.53
C VAL A 348 121.57 -36.09 -67.26
N ASP A 349 120.23 -35.86 -67.16
CA ASP A 349 119.30 -34.68 -67.21
C ASP A 349 118.20 -34.70 -66.09
N ALA A 350 117.41 -33.67 -65.69
CA ALA A 350 116.61 -32.56 -66.30
C ALA A 350 115.18 -32.99 -66.79
N GLU A 351 114.07 -32.67 -66.08
CA GLU A 351 113.21 -31.45 -66.14
C GLU A 351 112.33 -31.25 -67.41
N ASN A 352 111.00 -31.40 -67.33
CA ASN A 352 109.98 -30.31 -67.47
C ASN A 352 108.50 -30.72 -67.73
N VAL A 353 107.57 -29.82 -67.31
CA VAL A 353 106.20 -29.53 -67.84
C VAL A 353 105.13 -30.65 -67.81
N SER A 354 103.84 -30.51 -67.40
CA SER A 354 102.90 -29.42 -66.99
C SER A 354 101.67 -29.20 -67.91
N ASP A 355 101.60 -29.79 -69.11
CA ASP A 355 100.59 -29.43 -70.14
C ASP A 355 99.63 -30.57 -70.53
N LEU A 356 99.02 -31.30 -69.57
CA LEU A 356 98.24 -32.52 -69.88
C LEU A 356 96.98 -32.77 -69.04
N ASN A 357 96.24 -31.70 -68.71
CA ASN A 357 94.96 -31.75 -67.99
C ASN A 357 93.72 -31.40 -68.86
N ASP A 358 93.89 -30.63 -69.94
CA ASP A 358 92.77 -29.88 -70.53
C ASP A 358 92.06 -30.57 -71.71
N GLU A 359 92.64 -31.62 -72.31
CA GLU A 359 92.00 -32.34 -73.44
C GLU A 359 90.79 -33.21 -73.04
N LEU A 360 90.63 -33.54 -71.75
CA LEU A 360 89.57 -34.47 -71.29
C LEU A 360 88.14 -33.90 -71.35
N GLN A 361 87.96 -32.59 -71.58
CA GLN A 361 86.62 -31.97 -71.66
C GLN A 361 85.97 -31.95 -73.06
N ALA A 362 86.71 -32.21 -74.14
CA ALA A 362 86.21 -31.96 -75.49
C ALA A 362 85.19 -33.01 -76.00
N GLU A 363 85.46 -34.31 -75.83
CA GLU A 363 84.69 -35.37 -76.52
C GLU A 363 83.23 -35.53 -76.07
N LYS A 364 82.90 -35.14 -74.82
CA LYS A 364 81.61 -35.48 -74.18
C LYS A 364 80.35 -34.86 -74.82
N ARG A 365 80.47 -33.99 -75.82
CA ARG A 365 79.32 -33.28 -76.43
C ARG A 365 78.84 -33.82 -77.78
N ALA A 366 79.59 -34.68 -78.46
CA ALA A 366 79.28 -35.08 -79.85
C ALA A 366 78.25 -36.21 -79.99
N LEU A 367 78.10 -37.07 -78.97
CA LEU A 367 77.41 -38.37 -79.13
C LEU A 367 75.86 -38.30 -79.02
N ALA A 368 75.30 -37.21 -78.53
CA ALA A 368 73.89 -37.17 -78.09
C ALA A 368 72.85 -37.11 -79.23
N MET A 369 73.11 -36.35 -80.31
CA MET A 369 72.04 -35.87 -81.20
C MET A 369 71.60 -36.81 -82.34
N LYS A 370 72.22 -37.98 -82.53
CA LYS A 370 71.95 -38.86 -83.71
C LYS A 370 71.16 -40.13 -83.45
N ALA A 371 70.80 -40.43 -82.21
CA ALA A 371 69.95 -41.58 -81.87
C ALA A 371 68.44 -41.25 -81.89
N GLU A 372 68.08 -39.96 -81.97
CA GLU A 372 66.75 -39.47 -81.57
C GLU A 372 65.68 -39.54 -82.68
N GLU A 373 66.04 -39.29 -83.94
CA GLU A 373 65.04 -39.10 -85.01
C GLU A 373 64.48 -40.41 -85.60
N MET A 374 65.30 -41.46 -85.70
CA MET A 374 64.92 -42.63 -86.52
C MET A 374 63.89 -43.55 -85.85
N GLY A 375 63.82 -43.57 -84.52
CA GLY A 375 62.77 -44.30 -83.78
C GLY A 375 61.37 -43.69 -83.92
N ARG A 376 61.27 -42.43 -84.37
CA ARG A 376 60.04 -41.62 -84.26
C ARG A 376 58.91 -42.06 -85.21
N MET A 377 59.26 -42.45 -86.44
CA MET A 377 58.30 -42.73 -87.51
C MET A 377 57.68 -44.14 -87.44
N GLN A 378 58.41 -45.12 -86.88
CA GLN A 378 57.95 -46.52 -86.88
C GLN A 378 57.07 -46.87 -85.67
N ALA A 379 57.10 -46.03 -84.62
CA ALA A 379 56.10 -46.05 -83.55
C ALA A 379 54.71 -45.65 -84.07
N GLU A 380 54.62 -44.56 -84.83
CA GLU A 380 53.41 -43.84 -85.23
C GLU A 380 52.31 -44.70 -85.90
N ASN A 381 52.67 -45.79 -86.58
CA ASN A 381 51.69 -46.71 -87.21
C ASN A 381 51.22 -47.87 -86.31
N VAL A 382 52.03 -48.28 -85.33
CA VAL A 382 51.55 -49.17 -84.26
C VAL A 382 50.63 -48.36 -83.34
N GLU A 383 51.06 -47.13 -83.01
CA GLU A 383 50.31 -46.13 -82.26
C GLU A 383 48.89 -45.93 -82.81
N MET A 384 48.69 -45.91 -84.13
CA MET A 384 47.38 -45.75 -84.78
C MET A 384 46.42 -46.95 -84.64
N HIS A 385 46.92 -48.18 -84.46
CA HIS A 385 46.05 -49.35 -84.22
C HIS A 385 45.82 -49.54 -82.72
N ASP A 386 46.87 -49.40 -81.93
CA ASP A 386 46.80 -49.29 -80.48
C ASP A 386 45.79 -48.21 -80.09
N GLN A 387 45.78 -47.05 -80.75
CA GLN A 387 44.82 -45.95 -80.51
C GLN A 387 43.35 -46.38 -80.62
N ILE A 388 42.99 -47.34 -81.47
CA ILE A 388 41.59 -47.76 -81.66
C ILE A 388 41.17 -48.76 -80.58
N GLU A 389 42.01 -49.74 -80.27
CA GLU A 389 41.73 -50.69 -79.18
C GLU A 389 41.79 -49.97 -77.82
N ASN A 390 42.78 -49.08 -77.63
CA ASN A 390 42.78 -48.11 -76.52
C ASN A 390 41.56 -47.18 -76.53
N LEU A 391 40.90 -46.89 -77.66
CA LEU A 391 39.70 -46.02 -77.65
C LEU A 391 38.50 -46.76 -77.05
N ASP A 392 38.31 -48.04 -77.36
CA ASP A 392 37.19 -48.83 -76.84
C ASP A 392 37.45 -49.35 -75.42
N GLU A 393 38.70 -49.70 -75.11
CA GLU A 393 39.14 -49.90 -73.73
C GLU A 393 39.07 -48.61 -72.92
N SER A 394 39.41 -47.45 -73.49
CA SER A 394 39.19 -46.13 -72.88
C SER A 394 37.70 -45.86 -72.69
N HIS A 395 36.81 -46.17 -73.64
CA HIS A 395 35.37 -46.00 -73.44
C HIS A 395 34.82 -46.89 -72.33
N ARG A 396 35.30 -48.15 -72.21
CA ARG A 396 34.96 -49.04 -71.09
C ARG A 396 35.57 -48.56 -69.77
N ALA A 397 36.81 -48.07 -69.77
CA ALA A 397 37.48 -47.52 -68.60
C ALA A 397 36.83 -46.20 -68.14
N VAL A 398 36.44 -45.32 -69.07
CA VAL A 398 35.69 -44.08 -68.82
C VAL A 398 34.30 -44.38 -68.30
N MET A 399 33.59 -45.37 -68.83
CA MET A 399 32.30 -45.81 -68.25
C MET A 399 32.48 -46.39 -66.85
N ALA A 400 33.51 -47.19 -66.60
CA ALA A 400 33.85 -47.69 -65.26
C ALA A 400 34.27 -46.55 -64.32
N GLN A 401 35.03 -45.57 -64.82
CA GLN A 401 35.50 -44.40 -64.08
C GLN A 401 34.38 -43.40 -63.81
N LEU A 402 33.40 -43.24 -64.69
CA LEU A 402 32.20 -42.43 -64.48
C LEU A 402 31.27 -43.07 -63.46
N ASN A 403 31.04 -44.38 -63.54
CA ASN A 403 30.28 -45.10 -62.51
C ASN A 403 31.01 -45.09 -61.15
N LYS A 404 32.34 -45.27 -61.16
CA LYS A 404 33.16 -45.10 -59.96
C LYS A 404 33.09 -43.67 -59.44
N GLN A 405 33.19 -42.64 -60.29
CA GLN A 405 33.03 -41.24 -59.90
C GLN A 405 31.64 -40.97 -59.31
N ILE A 406 30.57 -41.57 -59.85
CA ILE A 406 29.22 -41.46 -59.27
C ILE A 406 29.18 -42.05 -57.86
N GLU A 407 29.84 -43.19 -57.62
CA GLU A 407 29.90 -43.80 -56.28
C GLU A 407 30.88 -43.07 -55.34
N ASP A 408 32.04 -42.63 -55.83
CA ASP A 408 32.98 -41.75 -55.13
C ASP A 408 32.29 -40.43 -54.75
N TYR A 409 31.46 -39.84 -55.62
CA TYR A 409 30.65 -38.65 -55.33
C TYR A 409 29.50 -38.94 -54.35
N ARG A 410 28.92 -40.15 -54.34
CA ARG A 410 27.96 -40.57 -53.30
C ARG A 410 28.64 -40.74 -51.95
N GLU A 411 29.83 -41.34 -51.93
CA GLU A 411 30.63 -41.51 -50.72
C GLU A 411 31.15 -40.15 -50.21
N GLN A 412 31.59 -39.26 -51.11
CA GLN A 412 31.94 -37.87 -50.80
C GLN A 412 30.72 -37.09 -50.28
N LEU A 413 29.54 -37.20 -50.88
CA LEU A 413 28.32 -36.60 -50.34
C LEU A 413 27.95 -37.19 -48.96
N GLY A 414 28.27 -38.46 -48.72
CA GLY A 414 28.17 -39.11 -47.41
C GLY A 414 29.19 -38.58 -46.39
N LYS A 415 30.43 -38.34 -46.82
CA LYS A 415 31.52 -37.72 -46.04
C LYS A 415 31.19 -36.26 -45.74
N GLU A 416 30.90 -35.43 -46.74
CA GLU A 416 30.40 -34.05 -46.60
C GLU A 416 29.19 -33.94 -45.67
N ARG A 417 28.26 -34.91 -45.66
CA ARG A 417 27.12 -34.90 -44.73
C ARG A 417 27.57 -35.18 -43.30
N LYS A 418 28.46 -36.14 -43.07
CA LYS A 418 29.05 -36.41 -41.74
C LYS A 418 29.93 -35.25 -41.27
N GLU A 419 30.78 -34.73 -42.14
CA GLU A 419 31.64 -33.56 -41.91
C GLU A 419 30.81 -32.30 -41.68
N ARG A 420 29.69 -32.09 -42.39
CA ARG A 420 28.77 -30.97 -42.12
C ARG A 420 28.08 -31.11 -40.78
N ILE A 421 27.74 -32.33 -40.35
CA ILE A 421 27.22 -32.57 -38.98
C ILE A 421 28.33 -32.30 -37.96
N GLN A 422 29.53 -32.85 -38.15
CA GLN A 422 30.68 -32.63 -37.27
C GLN A 422 31.06 -31.15 -37.18
N VAL A 423 31.15 -30.43 -38.29
CA VAL A 423 31.43 -28.99 -38.35
C VAL A 423 30.28 -28.18 -37.76
N GLN A 424 29.03 -28.63 -37.85
CA GLN A 424 27.91 -28.00 -37.14
C GLN A 424 28.00 -28.24 -35.63
N ASP A 425 28.40 -29.43 -35.16
CA ASP A 425 28.59 -29.75 -33.75
C ASP A 425 29.84 -29.09 -33.16
N GLU A 426 30.92 -28.98 -33.92
CA GLU A 426 32.11 -28.19 -33.60
C GLU A 426 31.77 -26.71 -33.59
N LYS A 427 30.98 -26.19 -34.54
CA LYS A 427 30.45 -24.82 -34.52
C LYS A 427 29.54 -24.59 -33.31
N ASN A 428 28.71 -25.55 -32.91
CA ASN A 428 27.87 -25.45 -31.72
C ASN A 428 28.73 -25.46 -30.45
N SER A 429 29.75 -26.32 -30.39
CA SER A 429 30.74 -26.42 -29.32
C SER A 429 31.59 -25.16 -29.19
N VAL A 430 32.05 -24.59 -30.31
CA VAL A 430 32.78 -23.32 -30.39
C VAL A 430 31.87 -22.14 -30.04
N SER A 431 30.64 -22.10 -30.54
CA SER A 431 29.67 -21.04 -30.19
C SER A 431 29.35 -21.07 -28.71
N LYS A 432 29.18 -22.26 -28.12
CA LYS A 432 29.03 -22.42 -26.68
C LYS A 432 30.29 -21.97 -25.92
N LYS A 433 31.49 -22.40 -26.32
CA LYS A 433 32.77 -21.94 -25.73
C LYS A 433 32.96 -20.43 -25.85
N VAL A 434 32.50 -19.81 -26.94
CA VAL A 434 32.52 -18.36 -27.15
C VAL A 434 31.52 -17.65 -26.22
N GLU A 435 30.34 -18.22 -25.97
CA GLU A 435 29.38 -17.66 -25.02
C GLU A 435 29.82 -17.87 -23.56
N ASP A 436 30.32 -19.05 -23.22
CA ASP A 436 30.97 -19.34 -21.93
C ASP A 436 32.15 -18.38 -21.70
N PHE A 437 32.99 -18.14 -22.72
CA PHE A 437 34.10 -17.19 -22.67
C PHE A 437 33.65 -15.73 -22.59
N LYS A 438 32.57 -15.32 -23.28
CA LYS A 438 31.97 -13.98 -23.09
C LYS A 438 31.50 -13.80 -21.66
N VAL A 439 30.79 -14.79 -21.11
CA VAL A 439 30.26 -14.77 -19.75
C VAL A 439 31.40 -14.72 -18.73
N ASP A 440 32.45 -15.53 -18.89
CA ASP A 440 33.61 -15.50 -17.99
C ASP A 440 34.51 -14.28 -18.18
N ASN A 441 34.62 -13.73 -19.39
CA ASN A 441 35.28 -12.45 -19.63
C ASN A 441 34.46 -11.27 -19.08
N GLN A 442 33.12 -11.34 -19.12
CA GLN A 442 32.24 -10.33 -18.50
C GLN A 442 32.31 -10.40 -16.96
N LYS A 443 32.38 -11.61 -16.37
CA LYS A 443 32.72 -11.78 -14.95
C LYS A 443 34.10 -11.23 -14.64
N TYR A 444 35.12 -11.56 -15.44
CA TYR A 444 36.48 -11.08 -15.26
C TYR A 444 36.58 -9.55 -15.35
N LEU A 445 35.92 -8.92 -16.32
CA LEU A 445 35.83 -7.46 -16.44
C LEU A 445 35.03 -6.84 -15.29
N SER A 446 33.99 -7.50 -14.78
CA SER A 446 33.26 -7.06 -13.58
C SER A 446 34.14 -7.13 -12.33
N ASP A 447 34.80 -8.26 -12.08
CA ASP A 447 35.74 -8.47 -10.97
C ASP A 447 36.97 -7.57 -11.08
N MET A 448 37.45 -7.30 -12.29
CA MET A 448 38.56 -6.39 -12.54
C MET A 448 38.14 -4.94 -12.32
N ASN A 449 36.98 -4.51 -12.83
CA ASN A 449 36.42 -3.19 -12.52
C ASN A 449 36.16 -3.02 -11.02
N LYS A 450 35.68 -4.06 -10.34
CA LYS A 450 35.53 -4.08 -8.88
C LYS A 450 36.88 -3.96 -8.19
N LYS A 451 37.90 -4.72 -8.58
CA LYS A 451 39.28 -4.60 -8.05
C LYS A 451 39.92 -3.25 -8.34
N ILE A 452 39.65 -2.65 -9.49
CA ILE A 452 40.08 -1.29 -9.85
C ILE A 452 39.37 -0.26 -8.97
N GLN A 453 38.07 -0.42 -8.69
CA GLN A 453 37.32 0.49 -7.83
C GLN A 453 37.71 0.33 -6.35
N GLU A 454 37.84 -0.90 -5.85
CA GLU A 454 38.43 -1.21 -4.54
C GLU A 454 39.88 -0.68 -4.44
N GLY A 455 40.66 -0.77 -5.51
CA GLY A 455 42.02 -0.24 -5.61
C GLY A 455 42.06 1.29 -5.59
N LYS A 456 41.12 1.96 -6.26
CA LYS A 456 40.94 3.42 -6.20
C LYS A 456 40.50 3.89 -4.82
N VAL A 457 39.57 3.16 -4.17
CA VAL A 457 39.16 3.45 -2.79
C VAL A 457 40.35 3.28 -1.86
N ARG A 458 41.05 2.14 -1.87
CA ARG A 458 42.28 1.94 -1.09
C ARG A 458 43.38 2.96 -1.39
N HIS A 459 43.51 3.42 -2.65
CA HIS A 459 44.46 4.48 -3.00
C HIS A 459 44.05 5.84 -2.40
N VAL A 460 42.76 6.17 -2.38
CA VAL A 460 42.24 7.37 -1.70
C VAL A 460 42.43 7.24 -0.19
N ASP A 461 42.13 6.08 0.39
CA ASP A 461 42.31 5.80 1.82
C ASP A 461 43.79 5.91 2.21
N LEU A 462 44.70 5.25 1.50
CA LEU A 462 46.15 5.33 1.71
C LEU A 462 46.71 6.74 1.42
N SER A 463 46.10 7.51 0.52
CA SER A 463 46.48 8.91 0.29
C SER A 463 46.00 9.84 1.42
N ASN A 464 44.85 9.54 2.03
CA ASN A 464 44.33 10.25 3.20
C ASN A 464 45.11 9.87 4.46
N GLU A 465 45.45 8.59 4.62
CA GLU A 465 46.32 8.05 5.68
C GLU A 465 47.73 8.63 5.55
N GLY A 466 48.31 8.64 4.35
CA GLY A 466 49.58 9.32 4.07
C GLY A 466 49.53 10.82 4.37
N ALA A 467 48.42 11.50 4.07
CA ALA A 467 48.23 12.91 4.43
C ALA A 467 47.94 13.15 5.93
N ASN A 468 47.48 12.13 6.67
CA ASN A 468 47.38 12.14 8.13
C ASN A 468 48.76 11.92 8.77
N LEU A 469 49.48 10.87 8.35
CA LEU A 469 50.84 10.56 8.78
C LEU A 469 51.81 11.71 8.47
N GLN A 470 51.67 12.41 7.33
CA GLN A 470 52.48 13.61 7.03
C GLN A 470 52.05 14.86 7.85
N ARG A 471 50.91 14.81 8.54
CA ARG A 471 50.50 15.81 9.54
C ARG A 471 51.01 15.44 10.93
N GLU A 472 50.89 14.17 11.29
CA GLU A 472 51.41 13.60 12.54
C GLU A 472 52.94 13.74 12.58
N LEU A 473 53.66 13.31 11.54
CA LEU A 473 55.12 13.54 11.42
C LEU A 473 55.52 15.01 11.52
N LYS A 474 54.67 15.97 11.12
CA LYS A 474 54.96 17.40 11.30
C LYS A 474 54.71 17.90 12.72
N LEU A 475 53.78 17.29 13.44
CA LEU A 475 53.59 17.53 14.87
C LEU A 475 54.73 16.88 15.66
N ASP A 476 55.13 15.66 15.30
CA ASP A 476 56.27 14.95 15.87
C ASP A 476 57.59 15.69 15.59
N GLU A 477 57.82 16.18 14.36
CA GLU A 477 58.96 17.05 14.01
C GLU A 477 58.97 18.34 14.86
N GLN A 478 57.79 18.91 15.13
CA GLN A 478 57.66 20.11 15.96
C GLN A 478 57.86 19.80 17.47
N GLU A 479 57.38 18.66 17.96
CA GLU A 479 57.62 18.21 19.34
C GLU A 479 59.09 17.81 19.55
N ILE A 480 59.72 17.15 18.58
CA ILE A 480 61.16 16.90 18.54
C ILE A 480 61.94 18.22 18.49
N SER A 481 61.48 19.23 17.74
CA SER A 481 62.10 20.56 17.73
C SER A 481 61.98 21.27 19.09
N ASN A 482 60.85 21.13 19.79
CA ASN A 482 60.67 21.68 21.13
C ASN A 482 61.57 20.95 22.14
N LEU A 483 61.54 19.61 22.17
CA LEU A 483 62.40 18.77 23.00
C LEU A 483 63.89 19.01 22.72
N SER A 484 64.26 19.28 21.46
CA SER A 484 65.63 19.67 21.07
C SER A 484 66.02 21.03 21.67
N SER A 485 65.09 22.00 21.70
CA SER A 485 65.28 23.28 22.37
C SER A 485 65.44 23.10 23.88
N ASP A 486 64.53 22.38 24.53
CA ASP A 486 64.57 22.09 25.97
C ASP A 486 65.85 21.35 26.37
N LEU A 487 66.28 20.37 25.56
CA LEU A 487 67.52 19.61 25.79
C LEU A 487 68.75 20.50 25.56
N SER A 488 68.71 21.45 24.62
CA SER A 488 69.76 22.46 24.44
C SER A 488 69.83 23.46 25.60
N GLU A 489 68.70 23.90 26.16
CA GLU A 489 68.68 24.75 27.37
C GLU A 489 69.21 23.97 28.59
N VAL A 490 68.80 22.71 28.77
CA VAL A 490 69.31 21.83 29.83
C VAL A 490 70.81 21.54 29.64
N GLN A 491 71.30 21.37 28.41
CA GLN A 491 72.73 21.27 28.12
C GLN A 491 73.47 22.56 28.48
N GLY A 492 72.97 23.73 28.08
CA GLY A 492 73.55 25.03 28.44
C GLY A 492 73.60 25.26 29.96
N HIS A 493 72.55 24.86 30.69
CA HIS A 493 72.57 24.83 32.15
C HIS A 493 73.59 23.84 32.71
N TYR A 494 73.75 22.66 32.11
CA TYR A 494 74.73 21.66 32.54
C TYR A 494 76.17 22.09 32.26
N GLU A 495 76.45 22.75 31.13
CA GLU A 495 77.74 23.37 30.81
C GLU A 495 78.04 24.55 31.74
N THR A 496 77.04 25.38 32.07
CA THR A 496 77.18 26.48 33.04
C THR A 496 77.48 25.92 34.44
N MET A 497 76.83 24.83 34.84
CA MET A 497 77.13 24.13 36.10
C MET A 497 78.53 23.49 36.05
N TYR A 498 78.89 22.84 34.95
CA TYR A 498 80.17 22.15 34.78
C TYR A 498 81.33 23.13 34.81
N THR A 499 81.26 24.24 34.07
CA THR A 499 82.27 25.32 34.10
C THR A 499 82.37 25.99 35.47
N SER A 500 81.24 26.17 36.18
CA SER A 500 81.24 26.66 37.58
C SER A 500 81.91 25.69 38.55
N MET A 501 81.69 24.37 38.39
CA MET A 501 82.37 23.34 39.18
C MET A 501 83.85 23.18 38.80
N GLN A 502 84.18 23.29 37.52
CA GLN A 502 85.55 23.24 36.98
C GLN A 502 86.36 24.44 37.49
N GLY A 503 85.82 25.66 37.45
CA GLY A 503 86.46 26.84 38.05
C GLY A 503 86.59 26.73 39.58
N ARG A 504 85.73 25.98 40.27
CA ARG A 504 85.91 25.63 41.68
C ARG A 504 87.00 24.58 41.90
N ILE A 505 87.17 23.63 40.99
CA ILE A 505 88.26 22.65 41.02
C ILE A 505 89.59 23.38 40.79
N GLU A 506 89.69 24.24 39.77
CA GLU A 506 90.87 25.07 39.49
C GLU A 506 91.22 26.00 40.68
N LEU A 507 90.20 26.57 41.35
CA LEU A 507 90.40 27.34 42.59
C LEU A 507 90.94 26.46 43.73
N MET A 508 90.46 25.22 43.87
CA MET A 508 90.95 24.26 44.85
C MET A 508 92.35 23.73 44.52
N GLU A 509 92.68 23.51 43.25
CA GLU A 509 94.02 23.14 42.78
C GLU A 509 95.02 24.28 43.00
N MET A 510 94.62 25.52 42.73
CA MET A 510 95.44 26.69 43.06
C MET A 510 95.65 26.83 44.58
N GLN A 511 94.65 26.51 45.41
CA GLN A 511 94.80 26.44 46.86
C GLN A 511 95.72 25.29 47.28
N ILE A 512 95.62 24.10 46.67
CA ILE A 512 96.52 22.97 46.92
C ILE A 512 97.97 23.37 46.60
N VAL A 513 98.24 24.01 45.46
CA VAL A 513 99.58 24.50 45.11
C VAL A 513 100.09 25.58 46.07
N GLN A 514 99.22 26.40 46.66
CA GLN A 514 99.60 27.30 47.76
C GLN A 514 99.94 26.53 49.05
N TYR A 515 99.14 25.54 49.43
CA TYR A 515 99.40 24.70 50.60
C TYR A 515 100.66 23.83 50.43
N GLU A 516 100.97 23.33 49.24
CA GLU A 516 102.20 22.58 48.97
C GLU A 516 103.46 23.45 49.16
N ARG A 517 103.43 24.71 48.70
CA ARG A 517 104.52 25.67 48.99
C ARG A 517 104.65 25.92 50.49
N ALA A 518 103.53 26.13 51.18
CA ALA A 518 103.52 26.30 52.64
C ALA A 518 104.01 25.04 53.39
N ILE A 519 103.76 23.83 52.87
CA ILE A 519 104.26 22.56 53.43
C ILE A 519 105.77 22.46 53.29
N VAL A 520 106.37 22.93 52.19
CA VAL A 520 107.84 22.98 52.03
C VAL A 520 108.47 23.95 53.04
N GLU A 521 107.91 25.14 53.23
CA GLU A 521 108.38 26.09 54.25
C GLU A 521 108.17 25.59 55.69
N LYS A 522 107.05 24.91 55.96
CA LYS A 522 106.74 24.35 57.28
C LYS A 522 107.62 23.16 57.64
N LYS A 523 107.90 22.25 56.70
CA LYS A 523 108.82 21.11 56.93
C LYS A 523 110.18 21.56 57.43
N LYS A 524 110.74 22.63 56.83
CA LYS A 524 112.02 23.23 57.24
C LYS A 524 112.03 23.80 58.67
N LYS A 525 110.87 24.09 59.27
CA LYS A 525 110.76 24.55 60.67
C LYS A 525 110.41 23.44 61.66
N ILE A 526 109.93 22.29 61.19
CA ILE A 526 109.55 21.15 62.04
C ILE A 526 110.78 20.32 62.46
N GLU A 527 111.89 20.41 61.73
CA GLU A 527 113.19 19.85 62.15
C GLU A 527 113.82 20.59 63.34
N GLU A 528 113.35 21.80 63.69
CA GLU A 528 113.97 22.68 64.70
C GLU A 528 113.27 22.66 66.08
N GLU A 529 111.99 22.31 66.17
CA GLU A 529 111.16 22.48 67.39
C GLU A 529 110.54 21.18 67.96
N THR A 530 111.22 20.03 67.82
CA THR A 530 110.93 18.83 68.62
C THR A 530 111.56 19.00 70.01
N PRO A 531 110.80 19.33 71.08
CA PRO A 531 110.47 18.27 72.06
C PRO A 531 109.20 18.42 72.97
N ILE A 532 108.56 17.28 73.24
CA ILE A 532 107.90 16.83 74.51
C ILE A 532 106.40 17.10 74.79
N PHE A 533 105.81 18.29 74.69
CA PHE A 533 104.53 18.57 75.42
C PHE A 533 103.18 18.59 74.66
N HIS A 534 103.11 18.35 73.35
CA HIS A 534 101.82 18.38 72.61
C HIS A 534 101.10 17.02 72.50
N ASP A 535 101.82 15.89 72.67
CA ASP A 535 101.34 14.56 72.25
C ASP A 535 100.27 13.92 73.16
N LEU A 536 99.97 14.51 74.33
CA LEU A 536 99.00 13.95 75.29
C LEU A 536 97.56 14.47 75.12
N GLU A 537 97.35 15.71 74.65
CA GLU A 537 95.99 16.24 74.44
C GLU A 537 95.37 15.70 73.14
N LYS A 538 96.17 15.57 72.09
CA LYS A 538 95.71 15.18 70.74
C LYS A 538 95.01 13.81 70.69
N LEU A 539 95.48 12.85 71.50
CA LEU A 539 94.87 11.52 71.63
C LEU A 539 93.43 11.54 72.17
N PHE A 540 93.02 12.59 72.88
CA PHE A 540 91.65 12.73 73.39
C PHE A 540 90.69 13.32 72.33
N GLU A 541 91.16 14.28 71.53
CA GLU A 541 90.35 14.87 70.45
C GLU A 541 90.14 13.90 69.28
N GLU A 542 91.17 13.17 68.85
CA GLU A 542 91.06 12.17 67.77
C GLU A 542 90.02 11.07 68.12
N ARG A 543 90.02 10.61 69.39
CA ARG A 543 89.05 9.63 69.88
C ARG A 543 87.63 10.18 70.01
N THR A 544 87.48 11.48 70.27
CA THR A 544 86.19 12.17 70.35
C THR A 544 85.59 12.37 68.95
N ASN A 545 86.39 12.81 67.98
CA ASN A 545 85.96 12.99 66.59
C ASN A 545 85.48 11.67 65.95
N ALA A 546 86.20 10.56 66.19
CA ALA A 546 85.78 9.23 65.73
C ALA A 546 84.41 8.79 66.30
N TYR A 547 84.11 9.14 67.55
CA TYR A 547 82.81 8.86 68.18
C TYR A 547 81.68 9.69 67.54
N ASP A 548 81.90 10.99 67.31
CA ASP A 548 80.90 11.85 66.67
C ASP A 548 80.70 11.55 65.17
N GLU A 549 81.67 10.93 64.51
CA GLU A 549 81.51 10.41 63.14
C GLU A 549 80.66 9.14 63.11
N LEU A 550 80.89 8.19 64.02
CA LEU A 550 80.05 7.01 64.22
C LEU A 550 78.60 7.40 64.58
N LYS A 551 78.43 8.40 65.44
CA LYS A 551 77.15 9.00 65.85
C LYS A 551 76.43 9.68 64.69
N ARG A 552 77.14 10.40 63.81
CA ARG A 552 76.59 10.92 62.53
C ARG A 552 76.19 9.79 61.57
N GLY A 553 76.94 8.69 61.53
CA GLY A 553 76.58 7.47 60.78
C GLY A 553 75.29 6.83 61.30
N ILE A 554 75.18 6.63 62.61
CA ILE A 554 73.99 6.12 63.29
C ILE A 554 72.79 7.04 63.06
N ALA A 555 72.97 8.37 63.11
CA ALA A 555 71.91 9.34 62.81
C ALA A 555 71.39 9.20 61.37
N LYS A 556 72.28 9.09 60.37
CA LYS A 556 71.88 8.84 58.96
C LYS A 556 71.16 7.51 58.78
N MET A 557 71.60 6.45 59.46
CA MET A 557 70.91 5.14 59.43
C MET A 557 69.56 5.17 60.14
N ARG A 558 69.44 5.93 61.25
CA ARG A 558 68.17 6.14 61.97
C ARG A 558 67.19 6.96 61.15
N GLN A 559 67.66 7.99 60.43
CA GLN A 559 66.85 8.76 59.48
C GLN A 559 66.38 7.89 58.30
N LYS A 560 67.25 7.07 57.71
CA LYS A 560 66.88 6.09 56.68
C LYS A 560 65.85 5.08 57.21
N LYS A 561 66.03 4.56 58.43
CA LYS A 561 65.03 3.69 59.07
C LYS A 561 63.69 4.43 59.22
N SER A 562 63.67 5.63 59.78
CA SER A 562 62.43 6.40 59.93
C SER A 562 61.73 6.69 58.60
N ALA A 563 62.47 6.95 57.53
CA ALA A 563 61.90 7.12 56.18
C ALA A 563 61.30 5.82 55.62
N LEU A 564 61.91 4.67 55.91
CA LEU A 564 61.38 3.35 55.53
C LEU A 564 60.17 2.95 56.40
N ASP A 565 60.22 3.17 57.71
CA ASP A 565 59.09 2.96 58.63
C ASP A 565 57.88 3.83 58.21
N GLU A 566 58.13 5.08 57.77
CA GLU A 566 57.13 6.01 57.24
C GLU A 566 56.54 5.55 55.89
N GLN A 567 57.36 4.96 54.99
CA GLN A 567 56.86 4.33 53.75
C GLN A 567 56.07 3.04 54.02
N ILE A 568 56.51 2.22 54.97
CA ILE A 568 55.77 1.03 55.43
C ILE A 568 54.43 1.45 56.03
N ARG A 569 54.41 2.52 56.84
CA ARG A 569 53.17 3.08 57.38
C ARG A 569 52.23 3.56 56.27
N LYS A 570 52.71 4.38 55.33
CA LYS A 570 51.92 4.85 54.18
C LYS A 570 51.39 3.72 53.29
N THR A 571 52.12 2.62 53.12
CA THR A 571 51.65 1.45 52.37
C THR A 571 50.66 0.59 53.16
N LEU A 572 50.77 0.52 54.49
CA LEU A 572 49.76 -0.08 55.37
C LEU A 572 48.47 0.75 55.40
N ASP A 573 48.58 2.07 55.56
CA ASP A 573 47.44 3.00 55.51
C ASP A 573 46.74 2.92 54.14
N ALA A 574 47.49 2.87 53.04
CA ALA A 574 46.93 2.67 51.69
C ALA A 574 46.23 1.30 51.53
N LYS A 575 46.84 0.22 52.05
CA LYS A 575 46.24 -1.12 52.06
C LYS A 575 44.94 -1.17 52.85
N ASP A 576 44.89 -0.56 54.03
CA ASP A 576 43.71 -0.63 54.90
C ASP A 576 42.60 0.31 54.39
N ASN A 577 42.95 1.44 53.76
CA ASN A 577 42.01 2.25 52.97
C ASN A 577 41.37 1.48 51.79
N LEU A 578 42.00 0.43 51.27
CA LEU A 578 41.42 -0.45 50.23
C LEU A 578 40.47 -1.53 50.79
N VAL A 579 40.46 -1.78 52.11
CA VAL A 579 39.55 -2.76 52.73
C VAL A 579 38.10 -2.25 52.71
N GLY A 580 37.88 -0.97 53.03
CA GLY A 580 36.54 -0.37 53.03
C GLY A 580 35.81 -0.46 51.67
N PRO A 581 36.42 -0.03 50.55
CA PRO A 581 35.86 -0.21 49.21
C PRO A 581 35.62 -1.67 48.84
N LYS A 582 36.51 -2.59 49.24
CA LYS A 582 36.39 -4.03 48.97
C LYS A 582 35.17 -4.68 49.64
N GLU A 583 34.91 -4.34 50.91
CA GLU A 583 33.70 -4.85 51.59
C GLU A 583 32.42 -4.17 51.06
N LYS A 584 32.45 -2.86 50.77
CA LYS A 584 31.32 -2.18 50.08
C LYS A 584 30.98 -2.83 48.73
N LEU A 585 31.98 -3.24 47.95
CA LEU A 585 31.79 -3.92 46.67
C LEU A 585 31.22 -5.34 46.85
N LYS A 586 31.63 -6.08 47.88
CA LYS A 586 31.01 -7.37 48.25
C LYS A 586 29.55 -7.21 48.66
N GLU A 587 29.22 -6.19 49.45
CA GLU A 587 27.84 -5.93 49.89
C GLU A 587 26.95 -5.56 48.69
N SER A 588 27.43 -4.68 47.81
CA SER A 588 26.78 -4.35 46.54
C SER A 588 26.58 -5.58 45.63
N LEU A 589 27.58 -6.47 45.56
CA LEU A 589 27.46 -7.72 44.80
C LEU A 589 26.46 -8.70 45.43
N ARG A 590 26.32 -8.71 46.76
CA ARG A 590 25.30 -9.51 47.47
C ARG A 590 23.89 -8.97 47.22
N THR A 591 23.68 -7.66 47.37
CA THR A 591 22.36 -7.05 47.13
C THR A 591 21.92 -7.22 45.68
N LYS A 592 22.81 -6.96 44.70
CA LYS A 592 22.50 -7.17 43.28
C LYS A 592 22.20 -8.64 42.92
N ARG A 593 22.84 -9.60 43.60
CA ARG A 593 22.49 -11.03 43.45
C ARG A 593 21.12 -11.35 44.07
N ALA A 594 20.80 -10.79 45.23
CA ALA A 594 19.49 -10.98 45.86
C ALA A 594 18.35 -10.36 45.01
N GLU A 595 18.54 -9.13 44.53
CA GLU A 595 17.61 -8.45 43.59
C GLU A 595 17.37 -9.30 42.33
N SER A 596 18.43 -9.83 41.70
CA SER A 596 18.32 -10.65 40.50
C SER A 596 17.61 -11.99 40.75
N ILE A 597 17.86 -12.64 41.91
CA ILE A 597 17.16 -13.85 42.30
C ILE A 597 15.66 -13.57 42.54
N GLU A 598 15.31 -12.43 43.15
CA GLU A 598 13.91 -12.07 43.41
C GLU A 598 13.16 -11.72 42.12
N GLN A 599 13.82 -11.01 41.18
CA GLN A 599 13.30 -10.80 39.82
C GLN A 599 13.05 -12.13 39.09
N LEU A 600 13.98 -13.10 39.19
CA LEU A 600 13.81 -14.43 38.59
C LEU A 600 12.66 -15.23 39.22
N LYS A 601 12.44 -15.15 40.54
CA LYS A 601 11.24 -15.73 41.18
C LYS A 601 9.97 -15.09 40.64
N LYS A 602 9.91 -13.75 40.64
CA LYS A 602 8.73 -12.99 40.20
C LYS A 602 8.37 -13.33 38.74
N HIS A 603 9.34 -13.40 37.84
CA HIS A 603 9.12 -13.83 36.46
C HIS A 603 8.71 -15.31 36.34
N GLY A 604 9.12 -16.17 37.29
CA GLY A 604 8.60 -17.53 37.41
C GLY A 604 7.13 -17.59 37.81
N GLU A 605 6.72 -16.78 38.79
CA GLU A 605 5.32 -16.65 39.23
C GLU A 605 4.43 -16.02 38.15
N GLU A 606 4.91 -14.96 37.49
CA GLU A 606 4.26 -14.32 36.34
C GLU A 606 4.08 -15.32 35.19
N ARG A 607 5.09 -16.14 34.87
CA ARG A 607 4.99 -17.24 33.89
C ARG A 607 3.95 -18.28 34.32
N GLN A 608 4.01 -18.77 35.56
CA GLN A 608 3.05 -19.78 36.05
C GLN A 608 1.61 -19.24 36.09
N LYS A 609 1.42 -17.92 36.30
CA LYS A 609 0.11 -17.26 36.16
C LYS A 609 -0.34 -17.26 34.70
N MET A 610 0.53 -16.85 33.77
CA MET A 610 0.24 -16.83 32.34
C MET A 610 -0.07 -18.22 31.77
N GLU A 611 0.67 -19.27 32.18
CA GLU A 611 0.41 -20.67 31.79
C GLU A 611 -0.98 -21.15 32.24
N ARG A 612 -1.40 -20.78 33.47
CA ARG A 612 -2.75 -21.06 33.98
C ARG A 612 -3.83 -20.28 33.22
N GLU A 613 -3.57 -19.04 32.84
CA GLU A 613 -4.49 -18.21 32.05
C GLU A 613 -4.65 -18.74 30.62
N ILE A 614 -3.55 -19.16 29.97
CA ILE A 614 -3.54 -19.83 28.66
C ILE A 614 -4.33 -21.13 28.72
N TYR A 615 -4.12 -21.97 29.74
CA TYR A 615 -4.88 -23.21 29.93
C TYR A 615 -6.39 -22.95 30.08
N GLN A 616 -6.77 -21.99 30.94
CA GLN A 616 -8.17 -21.61 31.12
C GLN A 616 -8.79 -21.02 29.82
N ALA A 617 -8.03 -20.24 29.05
CA ALA A 617 -8.45 -19.74 27.75
C ALA A 617 -8.67 -20.89 26.75
N GLY A 618 -7.77 -21.88 26.72
CA GLY A 618 -7.91 -23.09 25.91
C GLY A 618 -9.16 -23.91 26.26
N CYS A 619 -9.45 -24.09 27.56
CA CYS A 619 -10.69 -24.74 28.01
C CYS A 619 -11.96 -23.97 27.59
N LYS A 620 -11.95 -22.63 27.71
CA LYS A 620 -13.05 -21.77 27.24
C LYS A 620 -13.23 -21.86 25.73
N LEU A 621 -12.14 -21.78 24.96
CA LEU A 621 -12.15 -21.89 23.50
C LEU A 621 -12.69 -23.25 23.03
N LYS A 622 -12.26 -24.36 23.65
CA LYS A 622 -12.80 -25.69 23.33
C LYS A 622 -14.32 -25.75 23.52
N ARG A 623 -14.83 -25.18 24.62
CA ARG A 623 -16.28 -25.12 24.88
C ARG A 623 -17.02 -24.24 23.87
N ILE A 624 -16.43 -23.12 23.45
CA ILE A 624 -16.99 -22.26 22.40
C ILE A 624 -17.03 -23.00 21.06
N ILE A 625 -16.00 -23.76 20.70
CA ILE A 625 -16.00 -24.61 19.49
C ILE A 625 -17.09 -25.69 19.57
N GLU A 626 -17.26 -26.33 20.73
CA GLU A 626 -18.31 -27.33 20.96
C GLU A 626 -19.73 -26.75 20.87
N GLU A 627 -19.99 -25.55 21.40
CA GLU A 627 -21.31 -24.89 21.25
C GLU A 627 -21.52 -24.32 19.84
N ASN A 628 -20.49 -23.69 19.22
CA ASN A 628 -20.57 -23.19 17.85
C ASN A 628 -20.92 -24.30 16.87
N LYS A 629 -20.35 -25.51 17.04
CA LYS A 629 -20.72 -26.66 16.22
C LYS A 629 -22.20 -27.04 16.40
N LYS A 630 -22.74 -27.06 17.62
CA LYS A 630 -24.18 -27.32 17.83
C LYS A 630 -25.07 -26.26 17.19
N ILE A 631 -24.63 -25.01 17.18
CA ILE A 631 -25.32 -23.90 16.50
C ILE A 631 -25.29 -24.12 14.99
N GLU A 632 -24.14 -24.50 14.43
CA GLU A 632 -23.99 -24.83 13.01
C GLU A 632 -24.85 -26.05 12.59
N ASP A 633 -24.78 -27.15 13.33
CA ASP A 633 -25.62 -28.34 13.15
C ASP A 633 -27.12 -27.98 13.23
N GLY A 634 -27.50 -27.12 14.18
CA GLY A 634 -28.87 -26.61 14.35
C GLY A 634 -29.33 -25.70 13.21
N CYS A 635 -28.49 -24.76 12.76
CA CYS A 635 -28.76 -23.90 11.60
C CYS A 635 -28.86 -24.71 10.30
N ASN A 636 -28.07 -25.76 10.14
CA ASN A 636 -28.13 -26.67 9.01
C ASN A 636 -29.44 -27.48 9.02
N LYS A 637 -29.88 -27.94 10.20
CA LYS A 637 -31.21 -28.56 10.34
C LYS A 637 -32.33 -27.57 9.98
N TYR A 638 -32.34 -26.38 10.58
CA TYR A 638 -33.37 -25.38 10.27
C TYR A 638 -33.39 -24.97 8.80
N ARG A 639 -32.25 -24.97 8.10
CA ARG A 639 -32.23 -24.75 6.64
C ARG A 639 -32.96 -25.87 5.90
N ALA A 640 -32.67 -27.13 6.21
CA ALA A 640 -33.40 -28.26 5.61
C ALA A 640 -34.89 -28.26 5.96
N ASP A 641 -35.26 -27.89 7.19
CA ASP A 641 -36.66 -27.73 7.61
C ASP A 641 -37.36 -26.58 6.82
N MET A 642 -36.64 -25.50 6.45
CA MET A 642 -37.14 -24.43 5.57
C MET A 642 -37.21 -24.84 4.10
N ASP A 643 -36.23 -25.58 3.59
CA ASP A 643 -36.17 -26.04 2.19
C ASP A 643 -37.35 -27.01 1.90
N GLU A 644 -37.66 -27.91 2.85
CA GLU A 644 -38.83 -28.80 2.78
C GLU A 644 -40.16 -28.04 2.91
N LEU A 645 -40.25 -27.01 3.76
CA LEU A 645 -41.44 -26.16 3.85
C LEU A 645 -41.66 -25.32 2.58
N GLN A 646 -40.59 -24.83 1.93
CA GLN A 646 -40.70 -24.14 0.64
C GLN A 646 -41.23 -25.10 -0.43
N LYS A 647 -40.69 -26.33 -0.49
CA LYS A 647 -41.18 -27.37 -1.40
C LYS A 647 -42.66 -27.71 -1.15
N GLN A 648 -43.10 -27.78 0.11
CA GLN A 648 -44.51 -27.98 0.45
C GLN A 648 -45.39 -26.78 0.04
N MET A 649 -44.89 -25.55 0.17
CA MET A 649 -45.59 -24.36 -0.34
C MET A 649 -45.71 -24.36 -1.87
N ASP A 650 -44.68 -24.79 -2.59
CA ASP A 650 -44.69 -24.89 -4.06
C ASP A 650 -45.69 -25.99 -4.53
N GLU A 651 -45.76 -27.11 -3.79
CA GLU A 651 -46.74 -28.19 -4.01
C GLU A 651 -48.18 -27.70 -3.72
N ASP A 652 -48.42 -26.98 -2.62
CA ASP A 652 -49.72 -26.38 -2.26
C ASP A 652 -50.16 -25.29 -3.27
N GLU A 653 -49.25 -24.47 -3.79
CA GLU A 653 -49.51 -23.46 -4.83
C GLU A 653 -49.97 -24.14 -6.13
N HIS A 654 -49.31 -25.23 -6.54
CA HIS A 654 -49.73 -26.02 -7.71
C HIS A 654 -51.10 -26.70 -7.50
N VAL A 655 -51.37 -27.27 -6.31
CA VAL A 655 -52.69 -27.83 -5.96
C VAL A 655 -53.78 -26.74 -5.99
N LYS A 656 -53.48 -25.56 -5.47
CA LYS A 656 -54.35 -24.38 -5.50
C LYS A 656 -54.64 -23.90 -6.94
N GLU A 657 -53.67 -23.92 -7.85
CA GLU A 657 -53.91 -23.60 -9.28
C GLU A 657 -54.84 -24.64 -9.93
N MET A 658 -54.60 -25.95 -9.71
CA MET A 658 -55.47 -27.02 -10.17
C MET A 658 -56.91 -26.90 -9.64
N LEU A 659 -57.08 -26.51 -8.37
CA LEU A 659 -58.39 -26.25 -7.78
C LEU A 659 -59.07 -24.98 -8.33
N GLN A 660 -58.30 -23.96 -8.73
CA GLN A 660 -58.85 -22.77 -9.39
C GLN A 660 -59.31 -23.07 -10.82
N ASN A 661 -58.56 -23.88 -11.57
CA ASN A 661 -58.91 -24.30 -12.92
C ASN A 661 -60.18 -25.16 -12.92
N THR A 662 -60.26 -26.20 -12.09
CA THR A 662 -61.46 -27.03 -11.94
C THR A 662 -62.68 -26.25 -11.41
N LEU A 663 -62.48 -25.24 -10.56
CA LEU A 663 -63.55 -24.32 -10.15
C LEU A 663 -64.01 -23.41 -11.30
N ALA A 664 -63.13 -23.02 -12.22
CA ALA A 664 -63.49 -22.24 -13.40
C ALA A 664 -64.28 -23.09 -14.41
N GLU A 665 -63.86 -24.35 -14.64
CA GLU A 665 -64.59 -25.34 -15.45
C GLU A 665 -66.00 -25.59 -14.90
N ALA A 666 -66.12 -25.87 -13.60
CA ALA A 666 -67.40 -26.10 -12.94
C ALA A 666 -68.35 -24.89 -13.02
N LYS A 667 -67.81 -23.66 -12.92
CA LYS A 667 -68.57 -22.41 -13.15
C LYS A 667 -69.02 -22.26 -14.60
N GLY A 668 -68.19 -22.66 -15.57
CA GLY A 668 -68.54 -22.70 -16.99
C GLY A 668 -69.74 -23.62 -17.22
N CYS A 669 -69.62 -24.89 -16.81
CA CYS A 669 -70.68 -25.89 -16.91
C CYS A 669 -71.99 -25.40 -16.25
N LEU A 670 -71.94 -24.88 -15.02
CA LEU A 670 -73.13 -24.36 -14.33
C LEU A 670 -73.76 -23.17 -15.07
N THR A 671 -72.94 -22.29 -15.66
CA THR A 671 -73.43 -21.14 -16.44
C THR A 671 -74.14 -21.60 -17.72
N ASP A 672 -73.66 -22.66 -18.36
CA ASP A 672 -74.27 -23.22 -19.57
C ASP A 672 -75.53 -24.05 -19.26
N SER A 673 -75.57 -24.76 -18.14
CA SER A 673 -76.81 -25.34 -17.60
C SER A 673 -77.87 -24.26 -17.35
N TRP A 674 -77.51 -23.15 -16.68
CA TRP A 674 -78.45 -22.04 -16.43
C TRP A 674 -78.99 -21.45 -17.74
N LYS A 675 -78.14 -21.26 -18.77
CA LYS A 675 -78.61 -20.82 -20.11
C LYS A 675 -79.62 -21.78 -20.71
N SER A 676 -79.41 -23.09 -20.56
CA SER A 676 -80.34 -24.13 -21.02
C SER A 676 -81.67 -24.07 -20.26
N ASP A 677 -81.63 -23.98 -18.93
CA ASP A 677 -82.82 -23.92 -18.08
C ASP A 677 -83.65 -22.65 -18.36
N ARG A 678 -82.98 -21.50 -18.56
CA ARG A 678 -83.64 -20.24 -18.93
C ARG A 678 -84.31 -20.32 -20.31
N ASN A 679 -83.70 -20.99 -21.29
CA ASN A 679 -84.28 -21.22 -22.62
C ASN A 679 -85.49 -22.17 -22.54
N MET A 680 -85.46 -23.16 -21.63
CA MET A 680 -86.62 -24.00 -21.33
C MET A 680 -87.75 -23.20 -20.65
N GLU A 681 -87.43 -22.35 -19.66
CA GLU A 681 -88.38 -21.45 -19.01
C GLU A 681 -89.06 -20.49 -20.01
N GLU A 682 -88.26 -19.87 -20.89
CA GLU A 682 -88.74 -18.99 -21.97
C GLU A 682 -89.75 -19.72 -22.87
N ARG A 683 -89.42 -20.92 -23.37
CA ARG A 683 -90.34 -21.78 -24.15
C ARG A 683 -91.61 -22.18 -23.40
N TYR A 684 -91.53 -22.43 -22.09
CA TYR A 684 -92.72 -22.70 -21.28
C TYR A 684 -93.59 -21.44 -21.17
N THR A 685 -93.02 -20.25 -20.98
CA THR A 685 -93.79 -19.00 -20.97
C THR A 685 -94.44 -18.68 -22.32
N GLU A 686 -93.76 -18.94 -23.45
CA GLU A 686 -94.35 -18.83 -24.79
C GLU A 686 -95.56 -19.77 -24.95
N ARG A 687 -95.40 -21.05 -24.59
CA ARG A 687 -96.47 -22.05 -24.65
C ARG A 687 -97.65 -21.67 -23.76
N ASP A 688 -97.38 -21.20 -22.54
CA ASP A 688 -98.42 -20.90 -21.56
C ASP A 688 -99.15 -19.60 -21.91
N GLN A 689 -98.48 -18.63 -22.56
CA GLN A 689 -99.15 -17.48 -23.19
C GLN A 689 -100.11 -17.92 -24.30
N ILE A 690 -99.74 -18.88 -25.16
CA ILE A 690 -100.63 -19.42 -26.20
C ILE A 690 -101.88 -20.06 -25.56
N ILE A 691 -101.72 -20.77 -24.44
CA ILE A 691 -102.83 -21.37 -23.67
C ILE A 691 -103.73 -20.27 -23.07
N VAL A 692 -103.16 -19.19 -22.52
CA VAL A 692 -103.91 -18.03 -22.01
C VAL A 692 -104.70 -17.34 -23.13
N ASP A 693 -104.10 -17.15 -24.31
CA ASP A 693 -104.76 -16.55 -25.47
C ASP A 693 -105.95 -17.41 -25.95
N ASP A 694 -105.80 -18.73 -25.99
CA ASP A 694 -106.88 -19.65 -26.37
C ASP A 694 -107.99 -19.75 -25.31
N LEU A 695 -107.64 -19.67 -24.02
CA LEU A 695 -108.63 -19.51 -22.93
C LEU A 695 -109.39 -18.19 -23.05
N GLY A 696 -108.72 -17.08 -23.41
CA GLY A 696 -109.37 -15.80 -23.68
C GLY A 696 -110.36 -15.87 -24.86
N LYS A 697 -109.96 -16.53 -25.96
CA LYS A 697 -110.84 -16.82 -27.11
C LYS A 697 -112.04 -17.69 -26.71
N LEU A 698 -111.86 -18.63 -25.78
CA LEU A 698 -112.94 -19.49 -25.28
C LEU A 698 -113.89 -18.76 -24.33
N MET A 699 -113.37 -17.90 -23.44
CA MET A 699 -114.17 -17.01 -22.59
C MET A 699 -115.07 -16.12 -23.44
N HIS A 700 -114.51 -15.41 -24.42
CA HIS A 700 -115.30 -14.50 -25.26
C HIS A 700 -116.33 -15.22 -26.15
N LYS A 701 -116.07 -16.47 -26.55
CA LYS A 701 -117.10 -17.34 -27.17
C LYS A 701 -118.21 -17.74 -26.19
N THR A 702 -117.89 -17.92 -24.92
CA THR A 702 -118.85 -18.32 -23.86
C THR A 702 -119.71 -17.13 -23.45
N GLU A 703 -119.11 -15.95 -23.32
CA GLU A 703 -119.76 -14.66 -23.11
C GLU A 703 -120.82 -14.38 -24.18
N LYS A 704 -120.45 -14.48 -25.47
CA LYS A 704 -121.40 -14.37 -26.60
C LYS A 704 -122.50 -15.43 -26.62
N ARG A 705 -122.27 -16.62 -26.04
CA ARG A 705 -123.34 -17.61 -25.85
C ARG A 705 -124.24 -17.26 -24.68
N SER A 706 -123.71 -16.60 -23.64
CA SER A 706 -124.50 -16.09 -22.51
C SER A 706 -125.42 -14.93 -22.95
N GLU A 707 -124.92 -14.00 -23.77
CA GLU A 707 -125.73 -12.95 -24.42
C GLU A 707 -126.89 -13.58 -25.21
N LYS A 708 -126.58 -14.58 -26.06
CA LYS A 708 -127.58 -15.30 -26.87
C LYS A 708 -128.59 -16.09 -26.03
N ILE A 709 -128.21 -16.57 -24.84
CA ILE A 709 -129.12 -17.23 -23.90
C ILE A 709 -130.03 -16.22 -23.20
N SER A 710 -129.51 -15.04 -22.82
CA SER A 710 -130.34 -13.95 -22.27
C SER A 710 -131.41 -13.54 -23.28
N GLU A 711 -131.02 -13.28 -24.52
CA GLU A 711 -131.93 -12.93 -25.61
C GLU A 711 -133.03 -14.00 -25.84
N ILE A 712 -132.74 -15.29 -25.61
CA ILE A 712 -133.74 -16.37 -25.67
C ILE A 712 -134.64 -16.37 -24.42
N SER A 713 -134.09 -16.14 -23.23
CA SER A 713 -134.85 -16.04 -21.98
C SER A 713 -135.83 -14.85 -21.99
N ASP A 714 -135.40 -13.69 -22.48
CA ASP A 714 -136.22 -12.48 -22.55
C ASP A 714 -137.45 -12.69 -23.46
N ASN A 715 -137.27 -13.39 -24.58
CA ASN A 715 -138.37 -13.78 -25.48
C ASN A 715 -139.33 -14.80 -24.82
N LEU A 716 -138.80 -15.79 -24.10
CA LEU A 716 -139.60 -16.79 -23.38
C LEU A 716 -140.45 -16.19 -22.25
N GLU A 717 -139.94 -15.19 -21.53
CA GLU A 717 -140.70 -14.48 -20.51
C GLU A 717 -141.86 -13.68 -21.14
N GLY A 718 -141.65 -13.09 -22.33
CA GLY A 718 -142.69 -12.43 -23.11
C GLY A 718 -143.83 -13.37 -23.53
N GLU A 719 -143.53 -14.57 -24.05
CA GLU A 719 -144.56 -15.55 -24.43
C GLU A 719 -145.35 -16.07 -23.21
N LEU A 720 -144.68 -16.30 -22.07
CA LEU A 720 -145.34 -16.72 -20.83
C LEU A 720 -146.28 -15.64 -20.28
N MET A 721 -145.93 -14.37 -20.42
CA MET A 721 -146.79 -13.24 -20.01
C MET A 721 -148.08 -13.15 -20.84
N MET A 722 -148.00 -13.43 -22.15
CA MET A 722 -149.17 -13.53 -23.04
C MET A 722 -150.09 -14.70 -22.65
N LEU A 723 -149.52 -15.86 -22.31
CA LEU A 723 -150.29 -17.05 -21.92
C LEU A 723 -151.05 -16.84 -20.60
N ALA A 724 -150.47 -16.12 -19.64
CA ALA A 724 -151.12 -15.78 -18.37
C ALA A 724 -152.40 -14.94 -18.58
N GLY A 725 -152.34 -13.89 -19.41
CA GLY A 725 -153.49 -13.02 -19.69
C GLY A 725 -154.65 -13.72 -20.43
N PHE A 726 -154.36 -14.79 -21.18
CA PHE A 726 -155.41 -15.61 -21.82
C PHE A 726 -156.17 -16.47 -20.80
N LEU A 727 -155.46 -17.07 -19.83
CA LEU A 727 -156.05 -17.92 -18.81
C LEU A 727 -156.96 -17.16 -17.84
N GLU A 728 -156.62 -15.90 -17.52
CA GLU A 728 -157.38 -15.08 -16.56
C GLU A 728 -158.77 -14.67 -17.10
N ASN A 729 -158.92 -14.51 -18.42
CA ASN A 729 -160.19 -14.10 -19.04
C ASN A 729 -161.27 -15.20 -19.07
N LEU A 730 -160.89 -16.49 -19.07
CA LEU A 730 -161.83 -17.61 -19.17
C LEU A 730 -162.53 -17.97 -17.84
N ALA A 731 -162.06 -17.45 -16.71
CA ALA A 731 -162.48 -17.90 -15.38
C ALA A 731 -163.81 -17.33 -14.84
N THR A 732 -164.47 -16.41 -15.54
CA THR A 732 -165.41 -15.46 -14.91
C THR A 732 -166.91 -15.82 -14.95
N ARG A 733 -167.34 -17.00 -15.43
CA ARG A 733 -168.77 -17.42 -15.40
C ARG A 733 -169.03 -18.89 -15.04
N ARG A 734 -169.60 -19.07 -13.83
CA ARG A 734 -170.20 -20.27 -13.19
C ARG A 734 -169.26 -21.32 -12.54
N PRO A 735 -169.71 -22.03 -11.47
CA PRO A 735 -168.81 -22.29 -10.33
C PRO A 735 -168.84 -23.69 -9.67
N ARG A 736 -167.69 -24.15 -9.16
CA ARG A 736 -167.53 -24.87 -7.88
C ARG A 736 -166.04 -25.10 -7.57
N ASP A 737 -165.62 -24.82 -6.35
CA ASP A 737 -164.19 -24.66 -5.99
C ASP A 737 -163.47 -25.98 -5.63
N THR A 738 -162.42 -26.31 -6.39
CA THR A 738 -161.30 -27.23 -6.06
C THR A 738 -160.19 -27.06 -7.12
N PRO A 739 -158.94 -27.54 -6.92
CA PRO A 739 -158.03 -27.27 -5.81
C PRO A 739 -156.63 -26.82 -6.36
N VAL A 740 -155.53 -27.21 -5.70
CA VAL A 740 -154.11 -27.21 -6.16
C VAL A 740 -153.23 -25.97 -5.82
N SER A 741 -152.08 -26.30 -5.18
CA SER A 741 -150.76 -25.63 -5.10
C SER A 741 -150.66 -24.09 -4.96
N ARG A 742 -149.99 -23.66 -3.88
CA ARG A 742 -149.32 -22.35 -3.81
C ARG A 742 -147.85 -22.50 -3.40
N THR A 743 -146.98 -21.87 -4.18
CA THR A 743 -145.55 -21.64 -3.88
C THR A 743 -145.36 -20.48 -2.90
N ARG A 744 -144.23 -20.47 -2.16
CA ARG A 744 -143.50 -19.32 -1.56
C ARG A 744 -142.51 -19.81 -0.47
N SER A 745 -141.41 -19.12 -0.10
CA SER A 745 -140.73 -17.95 -0.70
C SER A 745 -139.29 -17.79 -0.17
N ALA A 746 -138.36 -17.36 -1.03
CA ALA A 746 -137.28 -16.37 -0.82
C ALA A 746 -136.20 -16.49 0.31
N ARG A 747 -135.01 -15.95 -0.05
CA ARG A 747 -133.91 -15.37 0.77
C ARG A 747 -133.20 -16.31 1.78
N SER A 748 -131.91 -16.62 1.62
CA SER A 748 -130.72 -15.74 1.62
C SER A 748 -130.41 -15.09 2.97
N ILE A 749 -129.24 -15.41 3.57
CA ILE A 749 -128.21 -14.46 4.04
C ILE A 749 -126.96 -15.21 4.60
N HIS A 750 -125.81 -14.57 4.43
CA HIS A 750 -124.42 -14.83 4.85
C HIS A 750 -124.03 -15.58 6.15
N LEU A 751 -122.74 -16.00 6.13
CA LEU A 751 -121.67 -15.87 7.16
C LEU A 751 -121.39 -17.00 8.18
N ALA A 752 -120.17 -16.91 8.74
CA ALA A 752 -119.44 -17.82 9.64
C ALA A 752 -118.98 -19.17 9.01
N ARG A 753 -117.72 -19.65 9.06
CA ARG A 753 -116.47 -19.36 9.82
C ARG A 753 -116.42 -19.92 11.25
N GLN A 754 -115.81 -21.10 11.40
CA GLN A 754 -114.92 -21.57 12.50
C GLN A 754 -114.14 -22.81 11.95
N GLU A 755 -112.87 -23.09 12.30
CA GLU A 755 -112.37 -23.73 13.55
C GLU A 755 -113.09 -25.07 13.80
N THR A 756 -112.43 -26.23 13.98
CA THR A 756 -111.21 -26.56 14.74
C THR A 756 -110.25 -27.51 13.95
N ASP A 757 -108.96 -27.68 14.26
CA ASP A 757 -108.36 -28.37 15.43
C ASP A 757 -108.95 -29.80 15.60
N LEU A 758 -108.20 -30.92 15.60
CA LEU A 758 -107.00 -31.29 16.39
C LEU A 758 -106.13 -32.34 15.62
N SER A 759 -104.79 -32.42 15.77
CA SER A 759 -104.01 -33.20 16.77
C SER A 759 -104.21 -34.72 16.72
N THR A 760 -103.22 -35.62 16.82
CA THR A 760 -101.74 -35.56 17.00
C THR A 760 -101.12 -36.85 16.37
N GLN A 761 -99.85 -37.31 16.46
CA GLN A 761 -98.89 -37.49 17.56
C GLN A 761 -97.65 -38.24 16.98
N LYS A 762 -96.40 -38.30 17.48
CA LYS A 762 -95.37 -37.53 18.26
C LYS A 762 -94.03 -38.28 17.93
N HIS A 763 -92.79 -37.80 18.12
CA HIS A 763 -92.00 -37.55 19.35
C HIS A 763 -90.52 -37.34 18.89
N THR A 764 -89.55 -36.67 19.56
CA THR A 764 -89.49 -35.45 20.40
C THR A 764 -87.99 -35.01 20.51
N PRO A 765 -87.63 -33.74 20.85
CA PRO A 765 -86.28 -33.19 20.59
C PRO A 765 -85.50 -32.53 21.77
N ILE A 766 -84.17 -32.38 21.61
CA ILE A 766 -83.29 -31.29 22.18
C ILE A 766 -83.21 -31.42 23.76
N PRO A 767 -82.65 -30.58 24.70
CA PRO A 767 -82.14 -29.19 24.69
C PRO A 767 -80.68 -28.90 25.25
N PRO A 768 -80.34 -28.08 26.28
CA PRO A 768 -79.39 -26.94 26.08
C PRO A 768 -78.29 -26.66 27.17
N ILE A 769 -77.44 -25.61 26.97
CA ILE A 769 -77.09 -24.48 27.90
C ILE A 769 -75.76 -23.74 27.52
N SER A 770 -75.59 -22.50 28.02
CA SER A 770 -74.69 -21.40 27.62
C SER A 770 -73.22 -21.46 28.13
N SER A 771 -72.28 -20.65 27.62
CA SER A 771 -72.02 -19.26 28.11
C SER A 771 -70.99 -18.46 27.27
N SER A 772 -70.57 -17.26 27.73
CA SER A 772 -69.83 -16.18 27.00
C SER A 772 -68.61 -15.70 27.84
N PRO A 773 -67.76 -14.65 27.54
CA PRO A 773 -67.83 -13.60 26.50
C PRO A 773 -66.48 -13.02 25.89
N ARG A 774 -66.63 -11.94 25.09
CA ARG A 774 -65.74 -10.75 24.85
C ARG A 774 -64.80 -10.61 23.61
N LYS A 775 -65.32 -9.84 22.63
CA LYS A 775 -64.83 -8.51 22.13
C LYS A 775 -63.61 -8.34 21.17
N ARG A 776 -63.93 -7.72 20.01
CA ARG A 776 -63.31 -6.52 19.36
C ARG A 776 -61.95 -6.68 18.64
N ASP A 777 -61.59 -5.91 17.59
CA ASP A 777 -62.34 -4.93 16.74
C ASP A 777 -61.70 -4.85 15.32
N THR A 778 -62.35 -4.10 14.41
CA THR A 778 -61.99 -3.74 13.00
C THR A 778 -60.82 -2.73 12.90
N PRO A 779 -60.23 -2.33 11.72
CA PRO A 779 -60.87 -2.16 10.39
C PRO A 779 -60.05 -2.37 9.08
N SER A 780 -60.73 -2.13 7.94
CA SER A 780 -60.21 -1.97 6.56
C SER A 780 -59.75 -0.52 6.29
N PRO A 781 -58.99 -0.18 5.22
CA PRO A 781 -59.66 0.26 3.97
C PRO A 781 -58.90 0.12 2.60
N ARG A 782 -59.70 0.16 1.51
CA ARG A 782 -59.46 0.80 0.18
C ARG A 782 -58.30 0.39 -0.77
N LYS A 783 -58.72 -0.12 -1.95
CA LYS A 783 -58.42 0.31 -3.34
C LYS A 783 -57.16 1.14 -3.65
N GLN A 784 -56.39 0.71 -4.65
CA GLN A 784 -56.26 1.42 -5.94
C GLN A 784 -55.68 0.53 -7.07
N ASP A 785 -55.97 0.88 -8.33
CA ASP A 785 -55.62 0.13 -9.55
C ASP A 785 -54.34 0.67 -10.22
N THR A 786 -53.57 -0.19 -10.93
CA THR A 786 -53.00 -0.01 -12.30
C THR A 786 -51.91 -1.07 -12.62
N PRO A 787 -51.56 -1.33 -13.91
CA PRO A 787 -50.98 -2.61 -14.33
C PRO A 787 -49.47 -2.62 -14.66
N SER A 788 -48.99 -3.83 -15.00
CA SER A 788 -47.63 -4.16 -15.46
C SER A 788 -47.46 -3.97 -17.00
N PRO A 789 -46.43 -4.47 -17.71
CA PRO A 789 -45.32 -3.62 -18.15
C PRO A 789 -45.09 -3.63 -19.69
N ARG A 790 -44.11 -2.85 -20.19
CA ARG A 790 -43.53 -3.10 -21.53
C ARG A 790 -42.04 -2.74 -21.65
N LYS A 791 -41.36 -3.46 -22.55
CA LYS A 791 -39.93 -3.35 -22.90
C LYS A 791 -39.74 -2.38 -24.08
N GLN A 792 -38.57 -1.77 -24.24
CA GLN A 792 -37.60 -2.14 -25.30
C GLN A 792 -36.34 -1.23 -25.36
N ASP A 793 -35.20 -1.89 -25.60
CA ASP A 793 -34.04 -1.56 -26.44
C ASP A 793 -33.71 -0.09 -26.82
N GLY A 794 -32.45 0.33 -26.57
CA GLY A 794 -31.86 1.57 -27.11
C GLY A 794 -30.32 1.57 -27.05
N ARG A 795 -29.65 1.85 -28.18
CA ARG A 795 -28.18 1.76 -28.33
C ARG A 795 -27.44 3.09 -28.12
N VAL A 796 -26.27 3.00 -27.47
CA VAL A 796 -24.96 3.63 -27.82
C VAL A 796 -24.94 5.10 -28.28
N SER A 797 -24.16 5.93 -27.56
CA SER A 797 -23.20 6.86 -28.17
C SER A 797 -22.06 7.23 -27.22
N ARG A 798 -20.87 7.49 -27.78
CA ARG A 798 -19.71 8.12 -27.12
C ARG A 798 -19.72 9.62 -27.44
N GLN A 799 -19.15 10.46 -26.57
CA GLN A 799 -18.14 11.42 -27.02
C GLN A 799 -17.25 11.96 -25.89
N ASP A 800 -16.08 12.47 -26.29
CA ASP A 800 -14.94 12.87 -25.46
C ASP A 800 -15.13 14.18 -24.68
N ALA A 801 -14.42 14.29 -23.55
CA ALA A 801 -13.87 15.56 -23.04
C ALA A 801 -12.42 15.31 -22.54
N LYS A 802 -11.50 16.27 -22.70
CA LYS A 802 -10.05 16.01 -22.63
C LYS A 802 -9.22 17.20 -22.10
N LYS A 803 -8.18 16.88 -21.32
CA LYS A 803 -6.98 17.67 -20.96
C LYS A 803 -7.11 18.87 -19.99
N GLY A 804 -6.09 18.99 -19.14
CA GLY A 804 -5.60 20.23 -18.52
C GLY A 804 -5.86 20.35 -17.01
N GLY A 805 -4.88 20.63 -16.15
CA GLY A 805 -3.42 20.70 -16.36
C GLY A 805 -2.67 21.44 -15.25
N ALA A 806 -1.33 21.39 -15.31
CA ALA A 806 -0.35 22.15 -14.51
C ALA A 806 -0.17 21.79 -13.02
N SER A 807 1.10 21.79 -12.60
CA SER A 807 1.61 21.55 -11.25
C SER A 807 1.85 22.85 -10.49
N ARG A 808 2.06 22.76 -9.17
CA ARG A 808 2.97 23.64 -8.42
C ARG A 808 3.42 23.01 -7.09
N GLN A 809 4.64 23.36 -6.67
CA GLN A 809 5.24 22.94 -5.40
C GLN A 809 4.81 23.86 -4.24
N PRO A 810 4.84 23.39 -2.98
CA PRO A 810 5.09 24.26 -1.84
C PRO A 810 6.61 24.49 -1.69
N SER A 811 7.02 25.76 -1.62
CA SER A 811 8.38 26.11 -1.18
C SER A 811 8.42 26.25 0.34
N ALA A 812 9.59 25.98 0.96
CA ALA A 812 9.77 26.15 2.39
C ALA A 812 9.74 27.62 2.82
N ARG A 813 9.32 27.89 4.06
CA ARG A 813 9.69 29.12 4.77
C ARG A 813 9.89 28.88 6.27
N SER A 814 10.92 29.52 6.80
CA SER A 814 11.48 29.25 8.12
C SER A 814 11.04 30.28 9.17
N VAL A 815 10.80 29.79 10.40
CA VAL A 815 11.18 30.41 11.71
C VAL A 815 10.56 31.77 12.09
N VAL A 816 10.10 31.91 13.35
CA VAL A 816 10.45 32.98 14.35
C VAL A 816 9.44 32.98 15.54
N ILE A 817 9.94 32.57 16.72
CA ILE A 817 9.78 33.12 18.10
C ILE A 817 8.42 33.69 18.60
N MET A 818 7.87 33.08 19.67
CA MET A 818 7.61 33.65 21.03
C MET A 818 7.02 32.51 21.91
N GLU A 819 7.64 32.08 23.01
CA GLU A 819 7.82 32.73 24.33
C GLU A 819 6.54 32.83 25.20
N ALA A 820 6.32 31.79 26.00
CA ALA A 820 5.73 31.81 27.36
C ALA A 820 6.12 30.51 28.08
#